data_AF-A0A0H2MNK4-F1
#
_entry.id   AF-A0A0H2MNK4-F1
#
_cell.length_a   1.000
_cell.length_b   1.000
_cell.length_c   1.000
_cell.angle_alpha   90.00
_cell.angle_beta   90.00
_cell.angle_gamma   90.00
#
_symmetry.space_group_name_H-M   'P 1'
#
loop_
_entity.id
_entity.type
_entity.pdbx_description
1 polymer ?
#
loop_
_entity_poly.entity_id
_entity_poly.type
_entity_poly.pdbx_seq_one_letter_code
_entity_poly.pdbx_strand_id
1 'polypeptide(L)'
;MGYFRVHPSINFARVGNSKEYYLAPETAAGEIIDKDTGLFGGLPIKAGSEFTPIDESDFRDKDGNVKRQAARFRLFAYDNDQTTYPSNDTGREVKIGDTIGGKVIKDIVWQVHVANKKNNNFKITSDNGTPEGAEEGIVAYQNGKTPPIRNAEFGAELQDINRLKALVVDPGPRAISVKKHPETTLHFDQATPASFVNLNNQIQQESSTWRYPKSFPDQNFNDEAYKMFNPLGAITSLGEMCIEQDTGRLIVTGGYGKASGIIRNGEYPALSDAIDNDYWFDDTSDGPVTATVYFEDDTVEQAVHGWVVCTDPSYAPQTRNVVSTWDDVYDTWVQNLSLQPAMFDKGFNQSYLASFNDDVIPVFHAAFLQQWNAAIPEHGIQGHNRMKEIQPSDKPSEKIPSFTSLLRKPSPPGTTNSPDNEDGTRLKMPLALGDAMKSFLAVTETQYFLLMQWYGDKYEEKARPMGNGEQLDKVVLENCLGGRYSPGIDLTFIVRDTNLYMTNWQGKVGPFRINMEALDYANAKSIKPFLGVGYIPLRTAAVEPGDLSKFMAQPWHTDYNSCATHVPDPNPSMPNPDGKEKPPIEDSTLYWSWPAQRPVSVYPKFLFTYNQASGQGKGVSLFSVRGDEGNGTKTFYAQQQGRYQCYFDFIENWHKIGFVIQGLQIRDDESGTNFGPNYFLEVESQFTSRGDGVEVWPQASEPGYEAPSNCGPK
;
A
#
# COMPACT_ATOMS: atom_id res chain seq x y z
N MET A 1 -29.18 -8.19 20.42
CA MET A 1 -29.49 -8.09 18.98
C MET A 1 -28.16 -7.92 18.30
N GLY A 2 -27.82 -8.80 17.36
CA GLY A 2 -26.52 -8.73 16.70
C GLY A 2 -26.38 -7.45 15.88
N TYR A 3 -25.14 -7.07 15.56
CA TYR A 3 -24.83 -6.00 14.62
C TYR A 3 -23.82 -6.51 13.59
N PHE A 4 -23.66 -5.77 12.49
CA PHE A 4 -22.82 -6.20 11.38
C PHE A 4 -21.60 -5.31 11.18
N ARG A 5 -20.50 -5.90 10.70
CA ARG A 5 -19.30 -5.17 10.26
C ARG A 5 -18.84 -5.72 8.91
N VAL A 6 -18.40 -4.83 8.04
CA VAL A 6 -17.67 -5.16 6.81
C VAL A 6 -16.21 -5.42 7.17
N HIS A 7 -15.64 -6.51 6.65
CA HIS A 7 -14.22 -6.82 6.77
C HIS A 7 -13.62 -7.14 5.40
N PRO A 8 -12.38 -6.73 5.11
CA PRO A 8 -11.49 -5.92 5.96
C PRO A 8 -11.99 -4.48 6.19
N SER A 9 -11.53 -3.82 7.26
CA SER A 9 -11.85 -2.42 7.56
C SER A 9 -11.23 -1.45 6.57
N ILE A 10 -10.04 -1.76 6.07
CA ILE A 10 -9.37 -1.13 4.95
C ILE A 10 -8.82 -2.26 4.07
N ASN A 11 -9.18 -2.29 2.79
CA ASN A 11 -8.74 -3.31 1.85
C ASN A 11 -8.08 -2.69 0.61
N PHE A 12 -7.26 -3.47 -0.09
CA PHE A 12 -6.42 -2.99 -1.18
C PHE A 12 -6.71 -3.72 -2.49
N ALA A 13 -7.17 -2.95 -3.47
CA ALA A 13 -7.12 -3.31 -4.88
C ALA A 13 -5.82 -2.76 -5.51
N ARG A 14 -5.38 -3.35 -6.61
CA ARG A 14 -4.20 -2.89 -7.34
C ARG A 14 -4.47 -2.80 -8.83
N VAL A 15 -3.97 -1.74 -9.44
CA VAL A 15 -4.11 -1.50 -10.88
C VAL A 15 -3.41 -2.58 -11.70
N GLY A 16 -3.86 -2.75 -12.95
CA GLY A 16 -3.40 -3.76 -13.89
C GLY A 16 -3.99 -3.47 -15.26
N ASN A 17 -3.24 -3.64 -16.34
CA ASN A 17 -3.72 -3.29 -17.69
C ASN A 17 -4.62 -4.38 -18.31
N SER A 18 -4.90 -5.48 -17.61
CA SER A 18 -5.88 -6.50 -18.00
C SER A 18 -7.30 -6.20 -17.51
N LYS A 19 -8.30 -6.77 -18.20
CA LYS A 19 -9.67 -6.87 -17.70
C LYS A 19 -9.85 -7.99 -16.68
N GLU A 20 -8.96 -8.98 -16.66
CA GLU A 20 -8.98 -10.05 -15.67
C GLU A 20 -8.38 -9.60 -14.34
N TYR A 21 -8.68 -10.34 -13.27
CA TYR A 21 -8.16 -10.10 -11.93
C TYR A 21 -7.90 -11.40 -11.18
N TYR A 22 -7.05 -11.31 -10.17
CA TYR A 22 -6.97 -12.25 -9.04
C TYR A 22 -7.44 -11.54 -7.75
N LEU A 23 -7.69 -12.29 -6.69
CA LEU A 23 -8.14 -11.74 -5.40
C LEU A 23 -6.93 -11.38 -4.52
N ALA A 24 -7.06 -10.30 -3.75
CA ALA A 24 -6.05 -9.87 -2.78
C ALA A 24 -5.70 -10.99 -1.78
N PRO A 25 -4.44 -11.01 -1.27
CA PRO A 25 -4.03 -11.99 -0.27
C PRO A 25 -4.83 -11.86 1.03
N GLU A 26 -5.34 -12.98 1.53
CA GLU A 26 -5.96 -13.10 2.86
C GLU A 26 -5.05 -13.85 3.85
N THR A 27 -3.76 -13.98 3.52
CA THR A 27 -2.70 -14.46 4.42
C THR A 27 -1.58 -13.44 4.48
N ALA A 28 -0.85 -13.36 5.60
CA ALA A 28 0.19 -12.34 5.77
C ALA A 28 1.49 -12.74 5.07
N ALA A 29 2.10 -11.81 4.36
CA ALA A 29 3.46 -11.92 3.85
C ALA A 29 4.40 -12.21 5.03
N GLY A 30 5.32 -13.16 4.83
CA GLY A 30 6.22 -13.62 5.89
C GLY A 30 5.60 -14.60 6.91
N GLU A 31 4.31 -14.91 6.86
CA GLU A 31 3.74 -16.00 7.65
C GLU A 31 3.97 -17.35 6.94
N ILE A 32 4.29 -18.43 7.66
CA ILE A 32 4.33 -19.77 7.08
C ILE A 32 2.94 -20.38 7.19
N ILE A 33 2.22 -20.44 6.07
CA ILE A 33 0.81 -20.87 6.00
C ILE A 33 0.66 -22.38 5.79
N ASP A 34 1.70 -23.04 5.29
CA ASP A 34 1.80 -24.49 5.19
C ASP A 34 3.15 -24.91 5.77
N LYS A 35 3.11 -25.59 6.93
CA LYS A 35 4.31 -26.03 7.65
C LYS A 35 4.93 -27.29 7.04
N ASP A 36 4.16 -28.07 6.28
CA ASP A 36 4.66 -29.29 5.64
C ASP A 36 5.48 -28.95 4.40
N THR A 37 5.02 -27.96 3.62
CA THR A 37 5.74 -27.51 2.41
C THR A 37 6.68 -26.32 2.67
N GLY A 38 6.42 -25.51 3.70
CA GLY A 38 7.12 -24.26 3.97
C GLY A 38 6.62 -23.08 3.12
N LEU A 39 5.38 -23.13 2.62
CA LEU A 39 4.78 -22.05 1.84
C LEU A 39 4.58 -20.80 2.70
N PHE A 40 5.10 -19.68 2.23
CA PHE A 40 4.86 -18.37 2.80
C PHE A 40 3.53 -17.78 2.32
N GLY A 41 2.84 -17.08 3.20
CA GLY A 41 1.65 -16.28 2.91
C GLY A 41 1.97 -15.02 2.11
N GLY A 42 0.96 -14.17 1.92
CA GLY A 42 1.04 -12.96 1.10
C GLY A 42 0.76 -13.21 -0.39
N LEU A 43 0.59 -14.46 -0.81
CA LEU A 43 0.16 -14.76 -2.18
C LEU A 43 -1.29 -14.35 -2.42
N PRO A 44 -1.57 -13.67 -3.55
CA PRO A 44 -2.94 -13.48 -4.00
C PRO A 44 -3.66 -14.82 -4.25
N ILE A 45 -4.98 -14.77 -4.32
CA ILE A 45 -5.84 -15.95 -4.45
C ILE A 45 -6.43 -15.99 -5.87
N LYS A 46 -6.48 -17.17 -6.49
CA LYS A 46 -7.11 -17.37 -7.81
C LYS A 46 -8.59 -16.94 -7.74
N ALA A 47 -9.04 -16.15 -8.72
CA ALA A 47 -10.43 -15.72 -8.81
C ALA A 47 -11.38 -16.94 -8.87
N GLY A 48 -12.51 -16.85 -8.17
CA GLY A 48 -13.49 -17.95 -8.08
C GLY A 48 -13.08 -19.10 -7.14
N SER A 49 -12.00 -18.94 -6.38
CA SER A 49 -11.61 -19.89 -5.33
C SER A 49 -11.66 -19.25 -3.94
N GLU A 50 -11.86 -20.06 -2.91
CA GLU A 50 -11.87 -19.56 -1.53
C GLU A 50 -10.45 -19.17 -1.09
N PHE A 51 -9.47 -20.08 -1.27
CA PHE A 51 -8.13 -19.95 -0.70
C PHE A 51 -6.99 -20.44 -1.62
N THR A 52 -7.24 -20.74 -2.90
CA THR A 52 -6.19 -21.29 -3.77
C THR A 52 -5.19 -20.20 -4.13
N PRO A 53 -3.92 -20.27 -3.70
CA PRO A 53 -2.93 -19.26 -4.07
C PRO A 53 -2.69 -19.25 -5.58
N ILE A 54 -2.37 -18.09 -6.13
CA ILE A 54 -1.93 -17.96 -7.52
C ILE A 54 -0.54 -18.61 -7.73
N ASP A 55 -0.28 -19.05 -8.96
CA ASP A 55 1.04 -19.48 -9.42
C ASP A 55 1.60 -18.50 -10.48
N GLU A 56 2.80 -18.78 -11.01
CA GLU A 56 3.47 -17.90 -11.99
C GLU A 56 2.59 -17.57 -13.20
N SER A 57 1.68 -18.46 -13.62
CA SER A 57 0.87 -18.28 -14.83
C SER A 57 -0.35 -17.37 -14.64
N ASP A 58 -0.66 -16.98 -13.40
CA ASP A 58 -1.88 -16.24 -13.06
C ASP A 58 -1.68 -14.71 -13.04
N PHE A 59 -0.45 -14.21 -13.03
CA PHE A 59 -0.17 -12.76 -12.94
C PHE A 59 -0.56 -11.99 -14.19
N ARG A 60 -0.60 -12.66 -15.35
CA ARG A 60 -0.88 -12.06 -16.65
C ARG A 60 -2.02 -12.77 -17.35
N ASP A 61 -2.78 -12.03 -18.16
CA ASP A 61 -3.77 -12.62 -19.05
C ASP A 61 -3.10 -13.25 -20.28
N LYS A 62 -3.92 -13.89 -21.13
CA LYS A 62 -3.46 -14.55 -22.37
C LYS A 62 -2.76 -13.62 -23.37
N ASP A 63 -2.99 -12.31 -23.26
CA ASP A 63 -2.40 -11.28 -24.13
C ASP A 63 -1.16 -10.66 -23.47
N GLY A 64 -0.75 -11.14 -22.29
CA GLY A 64 0.41 -10.69 -21.55
C GLY A 64 0.17 -9.46 -20.67
N ASN A 65 -1.07 -8.99 -20.53
CA ASN A 65 -1.36 -7.85 -19.67
C ASN A 65 -1.37 -8.26 -18.20
N VAL A 66 -0.90 -7.39 -17.32
CA VAL A 66 -0.93 -7.56 -15.87
C VAL A 66 -2.38 -7.62 -15.38
N LYS A 67 -2.75 -8.73 -14.74
CA LYS A 67 -4.05 -8.86 -14.06
C LYS A 67 -4.14 -7.91 -12.87
N ARG A 68 -5.32 -7.34 -12.67
CA ARG A 68 -5.60 -6.49 -11.51
C ARG A 68 -5.67 -7.34 -10.23
N GLN A 69 -5.36 -6.73 -9.08
CA GLN A 69 -5.70 -7.32 -7.78
C GLN A 69 -7.05 -6.77 -7.33
N ALA A 70 -7.99 -7.64 -6.99
CA ALA A 70 -9.31 -7.26 -6.50
C ALA A 70 -9.42 -7.42 -4.98
N ALA A 71 -9.96 -6.40 -4.32
CA ALA A 71 -10.30 -6.44 -2.90
C ALA A 71 -11.59 -7.23 -2.68
N ARG A 72 -11.55 -8.29 -1.86
CA ARG A 72 -12.72 -9.07 -1.44
C ARG A 72 -13.20 -8.60 -0.07
N PHE A 73 -14.49 -8.26 0.04
CA PHE A 73 -15.13 -7.87 1.30
C PHE A 73 -16.18 -8.90 1.72
N ARG A 74 -16.21 -9.15 3.02
CA ARG A 74 -17.10 -10.09 3.71
C ARG A 74 -17.93 -9.34 4.75
N LEU A 75 -19.11 -9.87 5.06
CA LEU A 75 -19.98 -9.33 6.11
C LEU A 75 -19.93 -10.25 7.33
N PHE A 76 -19.67 -9.69 8.50
CA PHE A 76 -19.64 -10.42 9.76
C PHE A 76 -20.72 -9.94 10.70
N ALA A 77 -21.35 -10.86 11.43
CA ALA A 77 -22.26 -10.57 12.53
C ALA A 77 -21.58 -10.81 13.89
N TYR A 78 -21.86 -9.92 14.82
CA TYR A 78 -21.40 -9.96 16.22
C TYR A 78 -22.60 -9.85 17.14
N ASP A 79 -22.61 -10.63 18.22
CA ASP A 79 -23.70 -10.64 19.19
C ASP A 79 -23.40 -9.74 20.41
N ASN A 80 -22.13 -9.42 20.65
CA ASN A 80 -21.67 -8.65 21.80
C ASN A 80 -20.87 -7.41 21.40
N ASP A 81 -21.02 -6.34 22.18
CA ASP A 81 -20.23 -5.12 22.05
C ASP A 81 -18.75 -5.40 22.36
N GLN A 82 -17.86 -4.83 21.55
CA GLN A 82 -16.43 -5.02 21.72
C GLN A 82 -15.86 -4.03 22.76
N THR A 83 -15.24 -4.54 23.82
CA THR A 83 -14.61 -3.71 24.88
C THR A 83 -13.09 -3.82 24.91
N THR A 84 -12.54 -4.85 24.27
CA THR A 84 -11.10 -5.14 24.18
C THR A 84 -10.72 -5.45 22.73
N TYR A 85 -9.43 -5.32 22.42
CA TYR A 85 -8.88 -5.85 21.18
C TYR A 85 -7.84 -6.94 21.50
N PRO A 86 -7.84 -8.11 20.83
CA PRO A 86 -8.91 -8.61 19.96
C PRO A 86 -10.27 -8.72 20.67
N SER A 87 -11.34 -8.84 19.88
CA SER A 87 -12.70 -8.99 20.38
C SER A 87 -12.90 -10.35 21.07
N ASN A 88 -13.62 -10.37 22.19
CA ASN A 88 -14.06 -11.61 22.84
C ASN A 88 -15.15 -12.35 22.04
N ASP A 89 -15.89 -11.61 21.22
CA ASP A 89 -16.80 -12.18 20.22
C ASP A 89 -16.04 -12.29 18.90
N THR A 90 -15.74 -13.51 18.47
CA THR A 90 -14.95 -13.79 17.27
C THR A 90 -15.68 -13.39 15.98
N GLY A 91 -16.97 -13.07 16.08
CA GLY A 91 -17.84 -12.83 14.93
C GLY A 91 -18.06 -14.10 14.11
N ARG A 92 -19.00 -14.00 13.17
CA ARG A 92 -19.27 -15.03 12.16
C ARG A 92 -19.54 -14.38 10.83
N GLU A 93 -18.94 -14.90 9.76
CA GLU A 93 -19.30 -14.49 8.41
C GLU A 93 -20.76 -14.86 8.15
N VAL A 94 -21.50 -13.97 7.48
CA VAL A 94 -22.92 -14.16 7.18
C VAL A 94 -23.22 -13.97 5.71
N LYS A 95 -24.25 -14.68 5.23
CA LYS A 95 -24.80 -14.60 3.88
C LYS A 95 -26.32 -14.59 3.90
N ILE A 96 -26.93 -14.40 2.72
CA ILE A 96 -28.37 -14.53 2.54
C ILE A 96 -28.83 -15.91 3.04
N GLY A 97 -29.92 -15.93 3.82
CA GLY A 97 -30.50 -17.11 4.43
C GLY A 97 -30.04 -17.40 5.87
N ASP A 98 -28.95 -16.77 6.33
CA ASP A 98 -28.50 -16.94 7.71
C ASP A 98 -29.45 -16.24 8.70
N THR A 99 -29.55 -16.80 9.92
CA THR A 99 -30.40 -16.26 10.99
C THR A 99 -29.59 -15.54 12.05
N ILE A 100 -29.81 -14.24 12.23
CA ILE A 100 -29.12 -13.38 13.18
C ILE A 100 -30.16 -12.74 14.10
N GLY A 101 -30.00 -12.92 15.42
CA GLY A 101 -30.94 -12.37 16.40
C GLY A 101 -32.41 -12.82 16.19
N GLY A 102 -32.62 -14.01 15.62
CA GLY A 102 -33.96 -14.55 15.29
C GLY A 102 -34.54 -14.07 13.96
N LYS A 103 -33.78 -13.30 13.16
CA LYS A 103 -34.21 -12.79 11.85
C LYS A 103 -33.40 -13.40 10.72
N VAL A 104 -34.05 -13.77 9.63
CA VAL A 104 -33.40 -14.37 8.44
C VAL A 104 -32.98 -13.25 7.49
N ILE A 105 -31.70 -13.26 7.06
CA ILE A 105 -31.19 -12.31 6.06
C ILE A 105 -31.83 -12.62 4.71
N LYS A 106 -32.60 -11.67 4.19
CA LYS A 106 -33.32 -11.72 2.91
C LYS A 106 -32.48 -11.22 1.75
N ASP A 107 -31.67 -10.19 1.97
CA ASP A 107 -30.78 -9.59 0.96
C ASP A 107 -29.64 -8.82 1.64
N ILE A 108 -28.55 -8.64 0.91
CA ILE A 108 -27.44 -7.75 1.28
C ILE A 108 -27.25 -6.80 0.10
N VAL A 109 -27.25 -5.50 0.37
CA VAL A 109 -26.94 -4.48 -0.62
C VAL A 109 -25.58 -3.88 -0.30
N TRP A 110 -24.64 -4.02 -1.21
CA TRP A 110 -23.33 -3.39 -1.13
C TRP A 110 -23.34 -2.05 -1.85
N GLN A 111 -22.69 -1.04 -1.29
CA GLN A 111 -22.50 0.26 -1.92
C GLN A 111 -21.04 0.72 -1.78
N VAL A 112 -20.47 1.16 -2.90
CA VAL A 112 -19.08 1.65 -3.00
C VAL A 112 -19.07 3.01 -3.70
N HIS A 113 -18.22 3.91 -3.22
CA HIS A 113 -17.98 5.19 -3.88
C HIS A 113 -16.49 5.52 -3.83
N VAL A 114 -15.77 5.28 -4.92
CA VAL A 114 -14.34 5.61 -5.03
C VAL A 114 -14.15 6.94 -5.76
N ALA A 115 -13.08 7.68 -5.44
CA ALA A 115 -12.67 8.88 -6.18
C ALA A 115 -11.14 9.03 -6.18
N ASN A 116 -10.63 9.89 -7.06
CA ASN A 116 -9.23 10.34 -7.05
C ASN A 116 -9.18 11.86 -6.89
N LYS A 117 -8.52 12.31 -5.82
CA LYS A 117 -8.38 13.73 -5.48
C LYS A 117 -6.93 14.23 -5.55
N LYS A 118 -5.98 13.45 -6.08
CA LYS A 118 -4.55 13.80 -6.11
C LYS A 118 -4.29 15.18 -6.72
N ASN A 119 -4.97 15.50 -7.83
CA ASN A 119 -4.78 16.77 -8.54
C ASN A 119 -5.36 17.98 -7.79
N ASN A 120 -6.34 17.76 -6.91
CA ASN A 120 -6.93 18.78 -6.04
C ASN A 120 -6.47 18.62 -4.58
N ASN A 121 -5.17 18.54 -4.36
CA ASN A 121 -4.59 18.39 -3.04
C ASN A 121 -3.29 19.19 -2.87
N PHE A 122 -2.72 19.13 -1.67
CA PHE A 122 -1.40 19.64 -1.36
C PHE A 122 -0.28 18.82 -2.02
N LYS A 123 0.85 19.48 -2.26
CA LYS A 123 2.15 18.86 -2.55
C LYS A 123 2.62 18.06 -1.34
N ILE A 124 3.52 17.10 -1.56
CA ILE A 124 4.18 16.40 -0.45
C ILE A 124 5.28 17.27 0.18
N THR A 125 5.90 18.10 -0.65
CA THR A 125 7.01 18.98 -0.29
C THR A 125 6.50 20.26 0.40
N SER A 126 7.23 20.69 1.43
CA SER A 126 6.87 21.83 2.27
C SER A 126 7.59 23.12 1.85
N ASP A 127 6.99 24.27 2.16
CA ASP A 127 7.61 25.60 2.08
C ASP A 127 7.67 26.31 3.45
N ASN A 128 7.61 25.52 4.53
CA ASN A 128 7.46 25.96 5.92
C ASN A 128 8.73 26.61 6.53
N GLY A 129 9.59 27.22 5.71
CA GLY A 129 10.92 27.70 6.10
C GLY A 129 12.01 26.62 6.05
N THR A 130 11.69 25.47 5.44
CA THR A 130 12.59 24.36 5.11
C THR A 130 13.26 24.60 3.74
N PRO A 131 14.35 23.88 3.41
CA PRO A 131 14.90 23.89 2.05
C PRO A 131 13.83 23.51 1.01
N GLU A 132 13.92 24.10 -0.19
CA GLU A 132 13.04 23.75 -1.31
C GLU A 132 13.10 22.24 -1.58
N GLY A 133 11.94 21.61 -1.71
CA GLY A 133 11.83 20.16 -1.95
C GLY A 133 11.83 19.31 -0.67
N ALA A 134 11.94 19.89 0.52
CA ALA A 134 11.95 19.12 1.77
C ALA A 134 10.59 18.46 2.08
N GLU A 135 10.63 17.16 2.32
CA GLU A 135 9.49 16.39 2.82
C GLU A 135 9.45 16.42 4.35
N GLU A 136 8.32 16.86 4.91
CA GLU A 136 8.09 16.92 6.37
C GLU A 136 7.01 15.92 6.84
N GLY A 137 6.38 15.20 5.89
CA GLY A 137 5.26 14.31 6.18
C GLY A 137 4.13 15.00 6.95
N ILE A 138 3.68 14.40 8.06
CA ILE A 138 2.60 14.95 8.88
C ILE A 138 2.99 16.27 9.58
N VAL A 139 4.29 16.54 9.78
CA VAL A 139 4.78 17.75 10.46
C VAL A 139 4.39 19.01 9.68
N ALA A 140 4.30 18.93 8.35
CA ALA A 140 3.89 20.04 7.49
C ALA A 140 2.49 20.58 7.82
N TYR A 141 1.64 19.80 8.49
CA TYR A 141 0.24 20.13 8.80
C TYR A 141 0.03 20.65 10.23
N GLN A 142 1.08 20.69 11.05
CA GLN A 142 1.01 21.16 12.43
C GLN A 142 0.73 22.66 12.52
N ASN A 143 0.23 23.12 13.67
CA ASN A 143 0.01 24.54 13.98
C ASN A 143 -0.86 25.28 12.95
N GLY A 144 -1.82 24.58 12.33
CA GLY A 144 -2.71 25.18 11.33
C GLY A 144 -2.11 25.33 9.93
N LYS A 145 -0.86 24.90 9.71
CA LYS A 145 -0.18 25.00 8.41
C LYS A 145 -0.62 23.90 7.43
N THR A 146 -0.27 24.09 6.16
CA THR A 146 -0.41 23.11 5.06
C THR A 146 0.72 23.34 4.06
N PRO A 147 1.16 22.32 3.31
CA PRO A 147 2.06 22.52 2.16
C PRO A 147 1.42 23.38 1.05
N PRO A 148 2.18 23.80 0.03
CA PRO A 148 1.64 24.37 -1.20
C PRO A 148 0.66 23.41 -1.90
N ILE A 149 -0.26 23.94 -2.71
CA ILE A 149 -1.18 23.12 -3.49
C ILE A 149 -0.56 22.66 -4.82
N ARG A 150 -0.94 21.47 -5.29
CA ARG A 150 -0.71 21.05 -6.69
C ARG A 150 -1.55 21.91 -7.62
N ASN A 151 -1.19 22.00 -8.90
CA ASN A 151 -2.00 22.61 -9.96
C ASN A 151 -2.47 24.05 -9.63
N ALA A 152 -1.64 24.88 -9.00
CA ALA A 152 -2.05 26.19 -8.46
C ALA A 152 -2.64 27.15 -9.52
N GLU A 153 -2.34 26.93 -10.80
CA GLU A 153 -2.90 27.69 -11.92
C GLU A 153 -4.43 27.59 -12.03
N PHE A 154 -5.03 26.50 -11.52
CA PHE A 154 -6.48 26.32 -11.46
C PHE A 154 -7.15 27.06 -10.28
N GLY A 155 -6.42 27.95 -9.61
CA GLY A 155 -6.87 28.73 -8.47
C GLY A 155 -6.25 28.25 -7.16
N ALA A 156 -6.12 29.20 -6.22
CA ALA A 156 -5.44 29.00 -4.93
C ALA A 156 -6.27 28.26 -3.87
N GLU A 157 -7.60 28.20 -4.04
CA GLU A 157 -8.50 27.61 -3.05
C GLU A 157 -8.93 26.21 -3.47
N LEU A 158 -8.56 25.18 -2.68
CA LEU A 158 -8.91 23.78 -2.98
C LEU A 158 -10.44 23.53 -3.01
N GLN A 159 -11.23 24.38 -2.34
CA GLN A 159 -12.69 24.26 -2.27
C GLN A 159 -13.39 25.00 -3.43
N ASP A 160 -12.65 25.65 -4.34
CA ASP A 160 -13.24 26.29 -5.52
C ASP A 160 -13.99 25.26 -6.39
N ILE A 161 -15.20 25.63 -6.80
CA ILE A 161 -16.11 24.73 -7.54
C ILE A 161 -15.55 24.35 -8.91
N ASN A 162 -14.88 25.28 -9.60
CA ASN A 162 -14.31 24.98 -10.92
C ASN A 162 -13.10 24.07 -10.78
N ARG A 163 -12.28 24.31 -9.75
CA ARG A 163 -11.12 23.48 -9.43
C ARG A 163 -11.52 22.05 -9.09
N LEU A 164 -12.48 21.87 -8.17
CA LEU A 164 -13.05 20.56 -7.83
C LEU A 164 -13.60 19.84 -9.06
N LYS A 165 -14.38 20.55 -9.89
CA LYS A 165 -14.96 19.98 -11.11
C LYS A 165 -13.88 19.53 -12.10
N ALA A 166 -12.82 20.30 -12.28
CA ALA A 166 -11.78 20.04 -13.27
C ALA A 166 -10.78 18.96 -12.81
N LEU A 167 -10.45 18.92 -11.53
CA LEU A 167 -9.29 18.17 -11.00
C LEU A 167 -9.65 16.93 -10.17
N VAL A 168 -10.91 16.75 -9.75
CA VAL A 168 -11.33 15.52 -9.05
C VAL A 168 -11.94 14.54 -10.05
N VAL A 169 -11.44 13.29 -10.05
CA VAL A 169 -12.06 12.19 -10.80
C VAL A 169 -13.06 11.50 -9.88
N ASP A 170 -14.34 11.64 -10.20
CA ASP A 170 -15.45 11.19 -9.37
C ASP A 170 -16.51 10.48 -10.24
N PRO A 171 -16.55 9.14 -10.24
CA PRO A 171 -17.57 8.34 -10.94
C PRO A 171 -18.92 8.27 -10.20
N GLY A 172 -19.00 8.75 -8.97
CA GLY A 172 -20.14 8.64 -8.06
C GLY A 172 -20.35 7.23 -7.50
N PRO A 173 -21.32 7.08 -6.57
CA PRO A 173 -21.57 5.81 -5.89
C PRO A 173 -22.18 4.76 -6.82
N ARG A 174 -21.95 3.48 -6.51
CA ARG A 174 -22.63 2.33 -7.10
C ARG A 174 -23.19 1.46 -5.97
N ALA A 175 -24.42 0.97 -6.13
CA ALA A 175 -25.08 0.07 -5.20
C ALA A 175 -25.62 -1.18 -5.92
N ILE A 176 -25.33 -2.36 -5.36
CA ILE A 176 -25.67 -3.66 -5.94
C ILE A 176 -26.35 -4.56 -4.89
N SER A 177 -27.46 -5.20 -5.27
CA SER A 177 -28.19 -6.17 -4.45
C SER A 177 -27.70 -7.57 -4.78
N VAL A 178 -27.27 -8.31 -3.76
CA VAL A 178 -26.82 -9.71 -3.92
C VAL A 178 -27.94 -10.57 -4.49
N LYS A 179 -29.19 -10.39 -4.03
CA LYS A 179 -30.34 -11.17 -4.50
C LYS A 179 -30.79 -10.83 -5.92
N LYS A 180 -30.79 -9.55 -6.28
CA LYS A 180 -31.35 -9.10 -7.58
C LYS A 180 -30.34 -9.11 -8.71
N HIS A 181 -29.06 -8.96 -8.40
CA HIS A 181 -28.01 -8.71 -9.39
C HIS A 181 -26.76 -9.59 -9.17
N PRO A 182 -26.90 -10.91 -8.94
CA PRO A 182 -25.76 -11.77 -8.56
C PRO A 182 -24.67 -11.87 -9.64
N GLU A 183 -25.00 -11.65 -10.91
CA GLU A 183 -24.05 -11.72 -12.05
C GLU A 183 -23.72 -10.33 -12.63
N THR A 184 -24.15 -9.25 -11.97
CA THR A 184 -23.94 -7.89 -12.49
C THR A 184 -22.59 -7.35 -12.06
N THR A 185 -21.88 -6.75 -13.03
CA THR A 185 -20.71 -5.92 -12.77
C THR A 185 -21.10 -4.45 -12.99
N LEU A 186 -20.81 -3.60 -12.00
CA LEU A 186 -21.02 -2.16 -12.09
C LEU A 186 -19.67 -1.46 -12.19
N HIS A 187 -19.45 -0.73 -13.28
CA HIS A 187 -18.22 0.01 -13.48
C HIS A 187 -18.28 1.38 -12.79
N PHE A 188 -17.14 1.82 -12.24
CA PHE A 188 -16.94 3.17 -11.74
C PHE A 188 -16.56 4.11 -12.89
N ASP A 189 -17.45 4.21 -13.88
CA ASP A 189 -17.27 4.97 -15.11
C ASP A 189 -18.39 6.00 -15.33
N GLN A 190 -18.32 6.73 -16.45
CA GLN A 190 -19.36 7.70 -16.80
C GLN A 190 -20.69 7.02 -17.16
N ALA A 191 -20.63 5.90 -17.88
CA ALA A 191 -21.76 5.28 -18.57
C ALA A 191 -22.70 4.53 -17.62
N THR A 192 -22.16 3.88 -16.60
CA THR A 192 -22.92 3.12 -15.59
C THR A 192 -23.67 4.10 -14.69
N PRO A 193 -25.01 4.03 -14.59
CA PRO A 193 -25.78 4.93 -13.73
C PRO A 193 -25.28 4.93 -12.27
N ALA A 194 -25.13 6.12 -11.69
CA ALA A 194 -24.86 6.21 -10.25
C ALA A 194 -26.04 5.64 -9.46
N SER A 195 -25.74 5.04 -8.31
CA SER A 195 -26.76 4.44 -7.45
C SER A 195 -26.33 4.41 -6.00
N PHE A 196 -27.29 4.57 -5.10
CA PHE A 196 -27.07 4.56 -3.65
C PHE A 196 -28.31 4.02 -2.91
N VAL A 197 -28.13 3.63 -1.64
CA VAL A 197 -29.24 3.28 -0.73
C VAL A 197 -29.80 4.56 -0.10
N ASN A 198 -31.06 4.88 -0.42
CA ASN A 198 -31.71 6.09 0.10
C ASN A 198 -32.28 5.92 1.52
N LEU A 199 -32.84 7.00 2.08
CA LEU A 199 -33.44 7.01 3.43
C LEU A 199 -34.63 6.05 3.61
N ASN A 200 -35.24 5.59 2.53
CA ASN A 200 -36.30 4.57 2.55
C ASN A 200 -35.73 3.15 2.43
N ASN A 201 -34.41 2.98 2.57
CA ASN A 201 -33.69 1.72 2.38
C ASN A 201 -33.93 1.11 1.00
N GLN A 202 -33.99 1.92 -0.05
CA GLN A 202 -34.13 1.44 -1.43
C GLN A 202 -32.94 1.89 -2.27
N ILE A 203 -32.52 1.04 -3.21
CA ILE A 203 -31.54 1.43 -4.22
C ILE A 203 -32.19 2.47 -5.13
N GLN A 204 -31.71 3.71 -5.06
CA GLN A 204 -32.06 4.80 -5.96
C GLN A 204 -30.99 4.89 -7.05
N GLN A 205 -31.41 4.73 -8.30
CA GLN A 205 -30.57 4.92 -9.48
C GLN A 205 -30.78 6.30 -10.11
N GLU A 206 -29.84 6.74 -10.93
CA GLU A 206 -29.99 7.96 -11.73
C GLU A 206 -31.30 7.94 -12.53
N SER A 207 -31.97 9.09 -12.58
CA SER A 207 -33.25 9.30 -13.26
C SER A 207 -33.32 10.70 -13.86
N SER A 208 -34.44 11.06 -14.48
CA SER A 208 -34.67 12.43 -14.96
C SER A 208 -34.73 13.47 -13.84
N THR A 209 -34.96 13.06 -12.60
CA THR A 209 -35.13 13.95 -11.43
C THR A 209 -33.93 13.97 -10.49
N TRP A 210 -33.01 13.00 -10.62
CA TRP A 210 -31.80 12.91 -9.80
C TRP A 210 -30.66 12.37 -10.65
N ARG A 211 -29.54 13.10 -10.67
CA ARG A 211 -28.34 12.73 -11.41
C ARG A 211 -27.09 13.16 -10.65
N TYR A 212 -26.13 12.26 -10.52
CA TYR A 212 -24.89 12.52 -9.82
C TYR A 212 -23.92 13.30 -10.73
N PRO A 213 -23.18 14.29 -10.21
CA PRO A 213 -22.23 15.10 -10.98
C PRO A 213 -20.91 14.35 -11.24
N LYS A 214 -20.96 13.27 -12.02
CA LYS A 214 -19.76 12.49 -12.38
C LYS A 214 -18.74 13.36 -13.13
N SER A 215 -17.46 13.16 -12.87
CA SER A 215 -16.35 13.91 -13.47
C SER A 215 -15.19 13.02 -13.89
N PHE A 216 -14.73 13.19 -15.12
CA PHE A 216 -13.52 12.57 -15.69
C PHE A 216 -12.69 13.58 -16.47
N PRO A 217 -11.35 13.41 -16.59
CA PRO A 217 -10.47 14.41 -17.18
C PRO A 217 -10.89 14.88 -18.59
N ASP A 218 -11.16 13.95 -19.52
CA ASP A 218 -11.55 14.26 -20.91
C ASP A 218 -12.88 15.05 -21.04
N GLN A 219 -13.69 15.13 -19.97
CA GLN A 219 -14.90 15.96 -19.97
C GLN A 219 -14.63 17.43 -19.74
N ASN A 220 -13.53 17.75 -19.03
CA ASN A 220 -13.18 19.10 -18.62
C ASN A 220 -12.06 19.71 -19.49
N PHE A 221 -11.30 18.90 -20.22
CA PHE A 221 -10.17 19.34 -21.04
C PHE A 221 -10.28 18.83 -22.49
N ASN A 222 -11.09 19.52 -23.29
CA ASN A 222 -11.43 19.11 -24.67
C ASN A 222 -11.51 20.28 -25.66
N ASP A 223 -10.83 21.39 -25.39
CA ASP A 223 -10.77 22.56 -26.28
C ASP A 223 -9.33 22.86 -26.78
N GLU A 224 -9.15 23.97 -27.51
CA GLU A 224 -7.85 24.35 -28.07
C GLU A 224 -6.83 24.79 -27.01
N ALA A 225 -7.29 25.35 -25.89
CA ALA A 225 -6.42 25.85 -24.83
C ALA A 225 -5.99 24.70 -23.89
N TYR A 226 -6.91 23.79 -23.60
CA TYR A 226 -6.68 22.63 -22.74
C TYR A 226 -7.22 21.34 -23.35
N LYS A 227 -6.33 20.38 -23.58
CA LYS A 227 -6.67 19.08 -24.16
C LYS A 227 -5.97 17.94 -23.42
N MET A 228 -6.66 16.82 -23.23
CA MET A 228 -6.03 15.63 -22.67
C MET A 228 -5.03 14.96 -23.62
N PHE A 229 -3.87 14.59 -23.06
CA PHE A 229 -2.89 13.66 -23.59
C PHE A 229 -2.99 12.32 -22.84
N ASN A 230 -3.31 11.26 -23.57
CA ASN A 230 -3.69 9.97 -23.01
C ASN A 230 -2.77 8.84 -23.55
N PRO A 231 -1.51 8.75 -23.11
CA PRO A 231 -0.51 7.83 -23.66
C PRO A 231 -0.92 6.35 -23.56
N LEU A 232 -1.64 5.98 -22.49
CA LEU A 232 -2.16 4.63 -22.25
C LEU A 232 -3.69 4.53 -22.48
N GLY A 233 -4.24 5.47 -23.25
CA GLY A 233 -5.68 5.65 -23.41
C GLY A 233 -6.32 6.46 -22.27
N ALA A 234 -7.52 6.98 -22.51
CA ALA A 234 -8.20 7.87 -21.58
C ALA A 234 -8.54 7.18 -20.25
N ILE A 235 -8.47 7.94 -19.16
CA ILE A 235 -9.00 7.54 -17.84
C ILE A 235 -10.52 7.68 -17.91
N THR A 236 -11.20 6.55 -18.12
CA THR A 236 -12.66 6.48 -18.27
C THR A 236 -13.34 5.71 -17.14
N SER A 237 -12.56 5.11 -16.23
CA SER A 237 -13.05 4.32 -15.10
C SER A 237 -12.02 4.32 -13.97
N LEU A 238 -12.49 4.23 -12.72
CA LEU A 238 -11.66 3.96 -11.53
C LEU A 238 -11.76 2.50 -11.05
N GLY A 239 -12.32 1.61 -11.88
CA GLY A 239 -12.44 0.18 -11.61
C GLY A 239 -13.88 -0.33 -11.71
N GLU A 240 -14.20 -1.41 -10.99
CA GLU A 240 -15.56 -1.93 -10.94
C GLU A 240 -15.86 -2.68 -9.63
N MET A 241 -17.14 -2.99 -9.44
CA MET A 241 -17.61 -3.84 -8.36
C MET A 241 -18.56 -4.93 -8.86
N CYS A 242 -18.49 -6.11 -8.25
CA CYS A 242 -19.42 -7.22 -8.51
C CYS A 242 -19.61 -8.08 -7.26
N ILE A 243 -20.58 -8.98 -7.32
CA ILE A 243 -20.79 -10.00 -6.28
C ILE A 243 -19.97 -11.24 -6.64
N GLU A 244 -19.21 -11.75 -5.68
CA GLU A 244 -18.53 -13.04 -5.84
C GLU A 244 -19.60 -14.14 -5.95
N GLN A 245 -19.50 -14.91 -7.02
CA GLN A 245 -20.49 -15.93 -7.38
C GLN A 245 -20.74 -16.90 -6.21
N ASP A 246 -22.01 -17.15 -5.92
CA ASP A 246 -22.49 -18.08 -4.88
C ASP A 246 -22.07 -17.79 -3.42
N THR A 247 -21.39 -16.68 -3.13
CA THR A 247 -20.97 -16.34 -1.76
C THR A 247 -21.69 -15.11 -1.19
N GLY A 248 -22.12 -14.17 -2.04
CA GLY A 248 -22.72 -12.90 -1.62
C GLY A 248 -21.71 -11.85 -1.10
N ARG A 249 -20.41 -12.18 -1.18
CA ARG A 249 -19.31 -11.28 -0.89
C ARG A 249 -19.16 -10.24 -2.01
N LEU A 250 -18.55 -9.12 -1.67
CA LEU A 250 -18.27 -8.06 -2.62
C LEU A 250 -16.85 -8.17 -3.14
N ILE A 251 -16.67 -8.03 -4.46
CA ILE A 251 -15.37 -7.84 -5.11
C ILE A 251 -15.30 -6.41 -5.64
N VAL A 252 -14.17 -5.75 -5.41
CA VAL A 252 -13.87 -4.41 -5.93
C VAL A 252 -12.50 -4.43 -6.62
N THR A 253 -12.46 -4.03 -7.90
CA THR A 253 -11.19 -3.88 -8.65
C THR A 253 -10.80 -2.42 -8.80
N GLY A 254 -9.51 -2.20 -9.02
CA GLY A 254 -8.95 -0.88 -9.33
C GLY A 254 -9.03 -0.49 -10.81
N GLY A 255 -8.43 0.65 -11.12
CA GLY A 255 -8.19 1.14 -12.47
C GLY A 255 -7.23 0.27 -13.30
N TYR A 256 -6.83 0.78 -14.46
CA TYR A 256 -6.05 0.05 -15.46
C TYR A 256 -4.56 0.45 -15.51
N GLY A 257 -4.10 1.26 -14.56
CA GLY A 257 -2.71 1.72 -14.46
C GLY A 257 -2.39 2.80 -15.50
N LYS A 258 -3.38 3.63 -15.82
CA LYS A 258 -3.28 4.71 -16.80
C LYS A 258 -2.77 6.00 -16.15
N ALA A 259 -2.10 6.81 -16.95
CA ALA A 259 -1.76 8.18 -16.64
C ALA A 259 -2.14 9.09 -17.81
N SER A 260 -2.62 10.30 -17.51
CA SER A 260 -3.08 11.27 -18.50
C SER A 260 -2.58 12.67 -18.17
N GLY A 261 -2.04 13.39 -19.14
CA GLY A 261 -1.55 14.77 -18.96
C GLY A 261 -2.49 15.81 -19.59
N ILE A 262 -2.51 17.04 -19.07
CA ILE A 262 -3.20 18.17 -19.70
C ILE A 262 -2.21 18.93 -20.59
N ILE A 263 -2.43 18.89 -21.92
CA ILE A 263 -1.74 19.77 -22.87
C ILE A 263 -2.32 21.17 -22.72
N ARG A 264 -1.44 22.16 -22.59
CA ARG A 264 -1.82 23.58 -22.46
C ARG A 264 -1.25 24.37 -23.62
N ASN A 265 -2.10 25.04 -24.39
CA ASN A 265 -1.70 25.84 -25.56
C ASN A 265 -0.75 25.11 -26.53
N GLY A 266 -0.96 23.81 -26.71
CA GLY A 266 -0.13 22.95 -27.56
C GLY A 266 1.14 22.39 -26.90
N GLU A 267 1.43 22.74 -25.65
CA GLU A 267 2.59 22.23 -24.90
C GLU A 267 2.20 21.05 -24.00
N TYR A 268 2.99 19.98 -24.07
CA TYR A 268 2.83 18.81 -23.20
C TYR A 268 3.31 19.13 -21.78
N PRO A 269 2.63 18.60 -20.74
CA PRO A 269 3.05 18.83 -19.37
C PRO A 269 4.38 18.12 -19.08
N ALA A 270 5.25 18.78 -18.32
CA ALA A 270 6.49 18.17 -17.83
C ALA A 270 6.18 17.00 -16.89
N LEU A 271 7.11 16.04 -16.84
CA LEU A 271 7.07 14.89 -15.96
C LEU A 271 8.50 14.63 -15.44
N SER A 272 8.94 15.49 -14.54
CA SER A 272 10.34 15.57 -14.09
C SER A 272 10.52 15.43 -12.59
N ASP A 273 9.44 15.42 -11.83
CA ASP A 273 9.45 15.24 -10.38
C ASP A 273 9.05 13.81 -10.02
N ALA A 274 9.60 13.25 -8.94
CA ALA A 274 9.27 11.90 -8.50
C ALA A 274 7.83 11.81 -7.95
N ILE A 275 7.26 12.90 -7.45
CA ILE A 275 6.03 12.89 -6.65
C ILE A 275 5.01 13.93 -7.16
N ASP A 276 5.41 15.19 -7.28
CA ASP A 276 4.51 16.32 -7.50
C ASP A 276 4.59 16.84 -8.94
N ASN A 277 3.91 16.17 -9.88
CA ASN A 277 3.81 16.62 -11.27
C ASN A 277 2.45 17.25 -11.55
N ASP A 278 2.44 18.59 -11.66
CA ASP A 278 1.25 19.33 -12.08
C ASP A 278 0.78 18.86 -13.48
N TYR A 279 -0.52 18.97 -13.71
CA TYR A 279 -1.23 18.65 -14.95
C TYR A 279 -1.32 17.16 -15.30
N TRP A 280 -0.86 16.25 -14.45
CA TRP A 280 -0.98 14.80 -14.65
C TRP A 280 -2.06 14.17 -13.78
N PHE A 281 -2.79 13.20 -14.31
CA PHE A 281 -3.73 12.35 -13.59
C PHE A 281 -3.26 10.89 -13.63
N ASP A 282 -3.72 10.09 -12.68
CA ASP A 282 -3.71 8.62 -12.77
C ASP A 282 -5.09 8.05 -12.42
N ASP A 283 -5.25 6.72 -12.55
CA ASP A 283 -6.50 6.01 -12.27
C ASP A 283 -6.49 5.20 -10.97
N THR A 284 -5.62 5.58 -10.02
CA THR A 284 -5.74 5.12 -8.62
C THR A 284 -6.94 5.77 -7.93
N SER A 285 -7.42 5.24 -6.82
CA SER A 285 -8.58 5.80 -6.12
C SER A 285 -8.75 5.21 -4.73
N ASP A 286 -9.62 5.80 -3.91
CA ASP A 286 -10.06 5.16 -2.66
C ASP A 286 -11.48 5.60 -2.30
N GLY A 287 -12.13 4.86 -1.40
CA GLY A 287 -13.42 5.27 -0.87
C GLY A 287 -14.14 4.24 0.00
N PRO A 288 -15.28 4.62 0.58
CA PRO A 288 -16.03 3.78 1.51
C PRO A 288 -16.70 2.58 0.83
N VAL A 289 -16.78 1.49 1.59
CA VAL A 289 -17.52 0.26 1.28
C VAL A 289 -18.55 0.02 2.38
N THR A 290 -19.83 0.11 2.02
CA THR A 290 -20.95 -0.01 2.96
C THR A 290 -21.83 -1.20 2.60
N ALA A 291 -22.48 -1.77 3.61
CA ALA A 291 -23.42 -2.88 3.43
C ALA A 291 -24.71 -2.62 4.21
N THR A 292 -25.85 -2.80 3.54
CA THR A 292 -27.18 -2.76 4.13
C THR A 292 -27.79 -4.16 4.13
N VAL A 293 -28.20 -4.63 5.30
CA VAL A 293 -28.78 -5.96 5.52
C VAL A 293 -30.29 -5.85 5.60
N TYR A 294 -31.00 -6.61 4.76
CA TYR A 294 -32.45 -6.68 4.74
C TYR A 294 -32.90 -8.02 5.31
N PHE A 295 -33.92 -8.02 6.16
CA PHE A 295 -34.46 -9.22 6.78
C PHE A 295 -35.83 -9.62 6.20
N GLU A 296 -36.23 -10.88 6.41
CA GLU A 296 -37.55 -11.40 5.98
C GLU A 296 -38.72 -10.77 6.76
N ASP A 297 -38.48 -10.16 7.93
CA ASP A 297 -39.47 -9.38 8.69
C ASP A 297 -39.56 -7.91 8.23
N ASP A 298 -38.94 -7.58 7.10
CA ASP A 298 -38.83 -6.25 6.48
C ASP A 298 -38.06 -5.20 7.31
N THR A 299 -37.39 -5.61 8.39
CA THR A 299 -36.43 -4.75 9.07
C THR A 299 -35.12 -4.63 8.30
N VAL A 300 -34.39 -3.54 8.52
CA VAL A 300 -33.15 -3.21 7.83
C VAL A 300 -32.09 -2.78 8.84
N GLU A 301 -30.86 -3.23 8.66
CA GLU A 301 -29.71 -2.82 9.47
C GLU A 301 -28.55 -2.37 8.58
N GLN A 302 -27.82 -1.35 9.01
CA GLN A 302 -26.60 -0.89 8.37
C GLN A 302 -25.41 -1.53 9.07
N ALA A 303 -24.50 -2.12 8.29
CA ALA A 303 -23.23 -2.60 8.81
C ALA A 303 -22.29 -1.42 9.06
N VAL A 304 -21.37 -1.59 10.02
CA VAL A 304 -20.20 -0.73 10.12
C VAL A 304 -19.35 -0.94 8.86
N HIS A 305 -18.94 0.16 8.24
CA HIS A 305 -18.31 0.19 6.92
C HIS A 305 -16.89 -0.36 6.91
N GLY A 306 -16.41 -0.66 5.70
CA GLY A 306 -15.00 -0.77 5.35
C GLY A 306 -14.58 0.35 4.40
N TRP A 307 -13.36 0.28 3.90
CA TRP A 307 -12.79 1.21 2.93
C TRP A 307 -11.96 0.43 1.91
N VAL A 308 -11.97 0.85 0.64
CA VAL A 308 -11.10 0.29 -0.40
C VAL A 308 -10.09 1.34 -0.83
N VAL A 309 -8.84 0.94 -1.00
CA VAL A 309 -7.76 1.73 -1.59
C VAL A 309 -7.28 1.00 -2.83
N CYS A 310 -7.19 1.70 -3.94
CA CYS A 310 -6.61 1.22 -5.18
C CYS A 310 -5.25 1.90 -5.38
N THR A 311 -4.19 1.11 -5.44
CA THR A 311 -2.82 1.58 -5.62
C THR A 311 -2.09 0.82 -6.74
N ASP A 312 -0.78 1.02 -6.86
CA ASP A 312 0.12 0.34 -7.80
C ASP A 312 0.18 -1.21 -7.61
N PRO A 313 0.71 -1.95 -8.60
CA PRO A 313 0.88 -3.40 -8.48
C PRO A 313 1.89 -3.77 -7.39
N SER A 314 1.65 -4.91 -6.72
CA SER A 314 2.62 -5.49 -5.79
C SER A 314 3.47 -6.51 -6.54
N TYR A 315 4.68 -6.12 -6.91
CA TYR A 315 5.59 -6.96 -7.68
C TYR A 315 6.35 -7.99 -6.84
N ALA A 316 6.20 -8.00 -5.52
CA ALA A 316 6.75 -9.05 -4.65
C ALA A 316 5.81 -9.36 -3.48
N PRO A 317 4.60 -9.89 -3.76
CA PRO A 317 3.50 -9.94 -2.79
C PRO A 317 3.78 -10.79 -1.53
N GLN A 318 4.74 -11.71 -1.59
CA GLN A 318 5.15 -12.52 -0.44
C GLN A 318 6.28 -11.88 0.39
N THR A 319 6.90 -10.79 -0.08
CA THR A 319 8.00 -10.14 0.64
C THR A 319 7.41 -9.18 1.66
N ARG A 320 7.51 -9.54 2.95
CA ARG A 320 7.01 -8.68 4.03
C ARG A 320 7.89 -7.43 4.19
N ASN A 321 7.27 -6.27 4.36
CA ASN A 321 7.95 -5.07 4.84
C ASN A 321 8.32 -5.25 6.33
N VAL A 322 9.50 -4.77 6.75
CA VAL A 322 9.89 -4.85 8.18
C VAL A 322 9.00 -3.96 9.04
N VAL A 323 8.60 -2.82 8.49
CA VAL A 323 7.50 -1.99 8.98
C VAL A 323 6.42 -2.05 7.90
N SER A 324 5.31 -2.71 8.20
CA SER A 324 4.12 -2.76 7.33
C SER A 324 3.13 -1.66 7.70
N THR A 325 2.12 -1.42 6.85
CA THR A 325 1.05 -0.46 7.20
C THR A 325 0.38 -0.85 8.52
N TRP A 326 0.24 -2.15 8.79
CA TRP A 326 -0.28 -2.65 10.06
C TRP A 326 0.54 -2.16 11.25
N ASP A 327 1.88 -2.15 11.13
CA ASP A 327 2.76 -1.79 12.25
C ASP A 327 2.61 -0.30 12.61
N ASP A 328 2.52 0.59 11.62
CA ASP A 328 2.27 2.03 11.82
C ASP A 328 0.85 2.31 12.38
N VAL A 329 -0.17 1.63 11.84
CA VAL A 329 -1.56 1.74 12.32
C VAL A 329 -1.67 1.22 13.75
N TYR A 330 -1.16 0.03 14.02
CA TYR A 330 -1.23 -0.61 15.33
C TYR A 330 -0.50 0.21 16.39
N ASP A 331 0.70 0.71 16.08
CA ASP A 331 1.46 1.59 16.97
C ASP A 331 0.67 2.86 17.32
N THR A 332 0.10 3.52 16.31
CA THR A 332 -0.74 4.72 16.50
C THR A 332 -1.91 4.43 17.43
N TRP A 333 -2.60 3.30 17.24
CA TRP A 333 -3.77 2.92 18.03
C TRP A 333 -3.42 2.46 19.46
N VAL A 334 -2.31 1.75 19.65
CA VAL A 334 -1.80 1.38 20.98
C VAL A 334 -1.46 2.63 21.79
N GLN A 335 -0.73 3.56 21.19
CA GLN A 335 -0.22 4.74 21.91
C GLN A 335 -1.26 5.84 22.10
N ASN A 336 -2.16 6.04 21.13
CA ASN A 336 -3.04 7.22 21.11
C ASN A 336 -4.53 6.90 21.27
N LEU A 337 -4.96 5.65 21.08
CA LEU A 337 -6.38 5.26 21.10
C LEU A 337 -6.69 4.12 22.09
N SER A 338 -5.78 3.90 23.04
CA SER A 338 -5.94 2.93 24.14
C SER A 338 -6.37 1.53 23.65
N LEU A 339 -5.85 1.08 22.51
CA LEU A 339 -6.20 -0.22 21.94
C LEU A 339 -5.76 -1.38 22.85
N GLN A 340 -4.59 -1.27 23.47
CA GLN A 340 -3.99 -2.27 24.35
C GLN A 340 -3.56 -1.63 25.69
N PRO A 341 -4.50 -1.30 26.59
CA PRO A 341 -4.17 -0.60 27.85
C PRO A 341 -3.28 -1.43 28.79
N ALA A 342 -3.28 -2.75 28.67
CA ALA A 342 -2.37 -3.62 29.42
C ALA A 342 -0.90 -3.50 28.94
N MET A 343 -0.70 -3.13 27.68
CA MET A 343 0.61 -2.90 27.06
C MET A 343 1.07 -1.46 27.25
N PHE A 344 0.19 -0.49 27.02
CA PHE A 344 0.51 0.92 27.05
C PHE A 344 -0.57 1.73 27.79
N ASP A 345 -0.17 2.43 28.85
CA ASP A 345 -0.95 3.47 29.51
C ASP A 345 -0.01 4.61 29.88
N LYS A 346 0.09 5.60 28.97
CA LYS A 346 1.05 6.72 29.06
C LYS A 346 2.51 6.26 29.19
N GLY A 347 2.81 5.08 28.64
CA GLY A 347 4.10 4.43 28.69
C GLY A 347 3.97 2.91 28.59
N PHE A 348 4.99 2.25 28.05
CA PHE A 348 5.00 0.79 27.89
C PHE A 348 5.19 0.05 29.22
N ASN A 349 4.30 -0.89 29.49
CA ASN A 349 4.33 -1.76 30.67
C ASN A 349 5.43 -2.83 30.54
N GLN A 350 6.54 -2.66 31.27
CA GLN A 350 7.70 -3.55 31.22
C GLN A 350 7.44 -5.00 31.68
N SER A 351 6.26 -5.29 32.25
CA SER A 351 5.82 -6.64 32.63
C SER A 351 4.97 -7.33 31.56
N TYR A 352 4.61 -6.63 30.48
CA TYR A 352 3.81 -7.19 29.38
C TYR A 352 4.58 -8.30 28.66
N LEU A 353 3.92 -9.40 28.28
CA LEU A 353 4.58 -10.48 27.53
C LEU A 353 4.36 -10.29 26.03
N ALA A 354 5.45 -10.26 25.26
CA ALA A 354 5.35 -10.29 23.80
C ALA A 354 4.85 -11.66 23.31
N SER A 355 4.11 -11.69 22.21
CA SER A 355 3.80 -12.92 21.48
C SER A 355 4.90 -13.20 20.47
N PHE A 356 5.55 -14.36 20.55
CA PHE A 356 6.58 -14.73 19.57
C PHE A 356 5.99 -14.81 18.17
N ASN A 357 4.84 -15.49 18.02
CA ASN A 357 4.23 -15.74 16.72
C ASN A 357 3.59 -14.49 16.08
N ASP A 358 3.12 -13.52 16.88
CA ASP A 358 2.53 -12.29 16.33
C ASP A 358 3.45 -11.06 16.32
N ASP A 359 4.36 -10.94 17.30
CA ASP A 359 5.12 -9.70 17.52
C ASP A 359 6.59 -9.81 17.11
N VAL A 360 7.15 -11.03 17.11
CA VAL A 360 8.60 -11.24 16.98
C VAL A 360 8.97 -11.87 15.64
N ILE A 361 8.46 -13.07 15.36
CA ILE A 361 8.84 -13.81 14.15
C ILE A 361 8.49 -13.06 12.85
N PRO A 362 7.41 -12.24 12.74
CA PRO A 362 7.15 -11.51 11.51
C PRO A 362 8.27 -10.52 11.14
N VAL A 363 8.91 -9.90 12.14
CA VAL A 363 10.04 -8.97 11.91
C VAL A 363 11.26 -9.72 11.35
N PHE A 364 11.56 -10.90 11.90
CA PHE A 364 12.69 -11.72 11.44
C PHE A 364 12.44 -12.36 10.08
N HIS A 365 11.21 -12.76 9.79
CA HIS A 365 10.82 -13.21 8.46
C HIS A 365 10.87 -12.07 7.44
N ALA A 366 10.43 -10.85 7.79
CA ALA A 366 10.61 -9.68 6.92
C ALA A 366 12.10 -9.43 6.61
N ALA A 367 12.97 -9.49 7.63
CA ALA A 367 14.41 -9.39 7.41
C ALA A 367 14.89 -10.48 6.46
N PHE A 368 14.57 -11.77 6.71
CA PHE A 368 14.93 -12.87 5.81
C PHE A 368 14.48 -12.61 4.36
N LEU A 369 13.24 -12.17 4.14
CA LEU A 369 12.66 -12.04 2.81
C LEU A 369 13.23 -10.88 1.99
N GLN A 370 13.64 -9.78 2.63
CA GLN A 370 14.16 -8.60 1.90
C GLN A 370 15.40 -8.90 1.02
N GLN A 371 16.17 -9.95 1.34
CA GLN A 371 17.36 -10.32 0.56
C GLN A 371 17.05 -10.68 -0.91
N TRP A 372 15.80 -11.06 -1.21
CA TRP A 372 15.39 -11.44 -2.57
C TRP A 372 15.11 -10.24 -3.47
N ASN A 373 15.02 -9.05 -2.89
CA ASN A 373 14.63 -7.82 -3.58
C ASN A 373 15.72 -6.73 -3.54
N ALA A 374 16.83 -7.01 -2.86
CA ALA A 374 17.96 -6.10 -2.66
C ALA A 374 19.30 -6.85 -2.84
N ALA A 375 20.28 -6.22 -3.48
CA ALA A 375 21.59 -6.82 -3.69
C ALA A 375 22.50 -6.57 -2.47
N ILE A 376 22.57 -7.56 -1.59
CA ILE A 376 23.41 -7.52 -0.38
C ILE A 376 24.61 -8.47 -0.49
N PRO A 377 25.74 -8.18 0.19
CA PRO A 377 26.92 -9.02 0.14
C PRO A 377 26.67 -10.38 0.84
N GLU A 378 27.48 -11.38 0.51
CA GLU A 378 27.35 -12.77 1.00
C GLU A 378 27.21 -12.89 2.53
N HIS A 379 27.97 -12.09 3.30
CA HIS A 379 27.84 -12.09 4.77
C HIS A 379 26.48 -11.53 5.24
N GLY A 380 25.91 -10.59 4.49
CA GLY A 380 24.55 -10.09 4.70
C GLY A 380 23.51 -11.18 4.41
N ILE A 381 23.63 -11.88 3.29
CA ILE A 381 22.79 -13.05 2.94
C ILE A 381 22.80 -14.08 4.07
N GLN A 382 23.98 -14.43 4.59
CA GLN A 382 24.11 -15.36 5.73
C GLN A 382 23.43 -14.83 7.00
N GLY A 383 23.52 -13.53 7.27
CA GLY A 383 22.81 -12.88 8.38
C GLY A 383 21.29 -12.96 8.23
N HIS A 384 20.78 -12.68 7.03
CA HIS A 384 19.34 -12.75 6.71
C HIS A 384 18.82 -14.20 6.80
N ASN A 385 19.57 -15.19 6.32
CA ASN A 385 19.20 -16.60 6.44
C ASN A 385 19.09 -17.06 7.90
N ARG A 386 19.99 -16.58 8.79
CA ARG A 386 19.90 -16.88 10.23
C ARG A 386 18.62 -16.34 10.88
N MET A 387 18.02 -15.27 10.34
CA MET A 387 16.79 -14.70 10.92
C MET A 387 15.60 -15.66 10.75
N LYS A 388 15.54 -16.41 9.65
CA LYS A 388 14.53 -17.46 9.43
C LYS A 388 14.66 -18.64 10.41
N GLU A 389 15.86 -18.87 10.95
CA GLU A 389 16.15 -20.00 11.84
C GLU A 389 15.82 -19.71 13.31
N ILE A 390 15.28 -18.54 13.64
CA ILE A 390 14.92 -18.18 15.02
C ILE A 390 13.64 -18.93 15.40
N GLN A 391 13.69 -19.62 16.54
CA GLN A 391 12.59 -20.43 17.08
C GLN A 391 12.16 -19.92 18.45
N PRO A 392 10.90 -20.18 18.87
CA PRO A 392 10.42 -19.76 20.20
C PRO A 392 11.19 -20.42 21.35
N SER A 393 11.85 -21.55 21.11
CA SER A 393 12.71 -22.24 22.08
C SER A 393 14.13 -21.66 22.19
N ASP A 394 14.52 -20.76 21.30
CA ASP A 394 15.85 -20.16 21.33
C ASP A 394 15.99 -19.19 22.51
N LYS A 395 17.17 -19.16 23.14
CA LYS A 395 17.50 -18.09 24.08
C LYS A 395 17.94 -16.84 23.31
N PRO A 396 17.18 -15.72 23.35
CA PRO A 396 17.38 -14.59 22.45
C PRO A 396 18.79 -13.97 22.54
N SER A 397 19.29 -13.78 23.77
CA SER A 397 20.62 -13.20 24.01
C SER A 397 21.78 -14.06 23.51
N GLU A 398 21.57 -15.36 23.36
CA GLU A 398 22.57 -16.29 22.82
C GLU A 398 22.47 -16.40 21.29
N LYS A 399 21.23 -16.34 20.76
CA LYS A 399 20.96 -16.38 19.32
C LYS A 399 21.45 -15.12 18.61
N ILE A 400 21.23 -13.94 19.21
CA ILE A 400 21.70 -12.64 18.68
C ILE A 400 22.37 -11.81 19.80
N PRO A 401 23.63 -12.10 20.15
CA PRO A 401 24.31 -11.40 21.25
C PRO A 401 24.43 -9.88 21.08
N SER A 402 24.39 -9.39 19.83
CA SER A 402 24.52 -7.97 19.49
C SER A 402 23.18 -7.27 19.23
N PHE A 403 22.04 -7.90 19.52
CA PHE A 403 20.70 -7.41 19.12
C PHE A 403 20.46 -5.94 19.46
N THR A 404 20.72 -5.53 20.70
CA THR A 404 20.51 -4.15 21.17
C THR A 404 21.40 -3.11 20.48
N SER A 405 22.56 -3.52 19.98
CA SER A 405 23.47 -2.66 19.20
C SER A 405 23.16 -2.66 17.71
N LEU A 406 22.54 -3.73 17.20
CA LEU A 406 22.16 -3.90 15.79
C LEU A 406 20.84 -3.19 15.46
N LEU A 407 19.84 -3.28 16.33
CA LEU A 407 18.51 -2.71 16.08
C LEU A 407 18.53 -1.19 16.31
N ARG A 408 18.01 -0.44 15.34
CA ARG A 408 17.81 1.00 15.50
C ARG A 408 16.66 1.26 16.45
N LYS A 409 16.93 2.04 17.49
CA LYS A 409 15.91 2.52 18.42
C LYS A 409 15.11 3.64 17.74
N PRO A 410 13.77 3.58 17.72
CA PRO A 410 12.96 4.67 17.20
C PRO A 410 13.11 5.91 18.07
N SER A 411 13.12 7.08 17.44
CA SER A 411 13.05 8.38 18.10
C SER A 411 12.15 9.38 17.36
N PRO A 412 11.74 10.49 17.98
CA PRO A 412 11.07 11.57 17.26
C PRO A 412 11.97 12.17 16.17
N PRO A 413 11.40 12.72 15.06
CA PRO A 413 12.18 13.41 14.04
C PRO A 413 13.09 14.52 14.61
N GLY A 414 14.31 14.63 14.10
CA GLY A 414 15.27 15.69 14.45
C GLY A 414 15.99 15.54 15.79
N THR A 415 15.98 14.35 16.43
CA THR A 415 16.73 14.13 17.68
C THR A 415 18.22 13.84 17.43
N THR A 416 19.05 14.89 17.42
CA THR A 416 20.49 14.80 17.07
C THR A 416 21.44 14.45 18.23
N ASN A 417 20.97 14.39 19.48
CA ASN A 417 21.82 14.55 20.67
C ASN A 417 22.05 13.28 21.51
N SER A 418 21.90 12.08 20.96
CA SER A 418 22.38 10.86 21.65
C SER A 418 23.15 9.96 20.69
N PRO A 419 24.36 9.50 21.07
CA PRO A 419 25.17 8.58 20.25
C PRO A 419 24.47 7.24 19.94
N ASP A 420 23.32 6.97 20.57
CA ASP A 420 22.47 5.80 20.36
C ASP A 420 21.17 6.07 19.55
N ASN A 421 20.86 7.33 19.22
CA ASN A 421 19.66 7.72 18.45
C ASN A 421 19.98 8.07 16.99
N GLU A 422 18.94 7.93 16.18
CA GLU A 422 18.75 7.86 14.71
C GLU A 422 19.80 8.37 13.69
N ASP A 423 20.77 9.22 14.03
CA ASP A 423 21.51 9.98 13.00
C ASP A 423 22.98 9.57 12.80
N GLY A 424 23.56 8.74 13.69
CA GLY A 424 25.02 8.52 13.71
C GLY A 424 25.53 7.18 13.18
N THR A 425 24.70 6.13 13.17
CA THR A 425 25.18 4.75 12.91
C THR A 425 24.49 4.13 11.70
N ARG A 426 25.07 4.35 10.53
CA ARG A 426 24.62 3.90 9.20
C ARG A 426 24.45 2.38 8.99
N LEU A 427 24.87 1.57 9.97
CA LEU A 427 24.94 0.10 9.88
C LEU A 427 23.92 -0.62 10.79
N LYS A 428 22.96 0.12 11.36
CA LYS A 428 21.88 -0.49 12.15
C LYS A 428 20.76 -1.01 11.27
N MET A 429 20.01 -1.98 11.78
CA MET A 429 18.86 -2.57 11.13
C MET A 429 17.56 -1.85 11.53
N PRO A 430 16.60 -1.70 10.59
CA PRO A 430 16.68 -2.08 9.18
C PRO A 430 17.68 -1.23 8.39
N LEU A 431 18.38 -1.83 7.42
CA LEU A 431 19.33 -1.11 6.55
C LEU A 431 18.57 -0.46 5.37
N ALA A 432 17.68 0.48 5.67
CA ALA A 432 16.79 1.13 4.72
C ALA A 432 16.64 2.63 5.04
N LEU A 433 16.24 3.40 4.03
CA LEU A 433 15.98 4.85 4.14
C LEU A 433 14.80 5.13 5.07
N GLY A 434 14.87 6.22 5.83
CA GLY A 434 13.86 6.61 6.83
C GLY A 434 12.76 7.52 6.30
N ASP A 435 11.76 7.76 7.15
CA ASP A 435 10.67 8.71 6.88
C ASP A 435 11.19 10.10 6.52
N ALA A 436 10.29 10.94 6.01
CA ALA A 436 10.48 12.39 6.01
C ALA A 436 11.14 12.87 7.33
N MET A 437 12.22 13.64 7.21
CA MET A 437 13.04 14.15 8.33
C MET A 437 13.84 13.08 9.11
N LYS A 438 14.00 11.85 8.59
CA LYS A 438 14.81 10.77 9.19
C LYS A 438 15.68 10.08 8.14
N SER A 439 16.99 10.07 8.35
CA SER A 439 17.93 9.44 7.42
C SER A 439 17.67 7.93 7.20
N PHE A 440 17.31 7.21 8.26
CA PHE A 440 17.18 5.75 8.23
C PHE A 440 15.91 5.25 8.92
N LEU A 441 15.36 4.15 8.41
CA LEU A 441 14.16 3.51 8.96
C LEU A 441 14.42 2.91 10.33
N ALA A 442 13.52 3.11 11.29
CA ALA A 442 13.46 2.31 12.51
C ALA A 442 12.19 1.47 12.50
N VAL A 443 12.19 0.36 13.25
CA VAL A 443 10.91 -0.29 13.64
C VAL A 443 10.07 0.69 14.47
N THR A 444 8.75 0.49 14.54
CA THR A 444 7.87 1.35 15.36
C THR A 444 8.19 1.24 16.85
N GLU A 445 7.72 2.17 17.68
CA GLU A 445 7.97 2.11 19.13
C GLU A 445 7.36 0.85 19.75
N THR A 446 6.16 0.46 19.32
CA THR A 446 5.50 -0.78 19.75
C THR A 446 6.29 -2.02 19.32
N GLN A 447 6.74 -2.09 18.05
CA GLN A 447 7.60 -3.19 17.59
C GLN A 447 8.90 -3.25 18.40
N TYR A 448 9.58 -2.12 18.60
CA TYR A 448 10.81 -2.04 19.38
C TYR A 448 10.60 -2.55 20.81
N PHE A 449 9.54 -2.10 21.48
CA PHE A 449 9.19 -2.55 22.82
C PHE A 449 9.02 -4.07 22.87
N LEU A 450 8.23 -4.65 21.97
CA LEU A 450 7.94 -6.09 21.94
C LEU A 450 9.18 -6.93 21.62
N LEU A 451 10.03 -6.48 20.70
CA LEU A 451 11.33 -7.11 20.41
C LEU A 451 12.27 -7.08 21.62
N MET A 452 12.27 -6.00 22.41
CA MET A 452 13.07 -5.90 23.63
C MET A 452 12.50 -6.76 24.77
N GLN A 453 11.17 -6.93 24.85
CA GLN A 453 10.55 -7.90 25.76
C GLN A 453 10.96 -9.33 25.40
N TRP A 454 10.90 -9.70 24.11
CA TRP A 454 11.44 -10.99 23.65
C TRP A 454 12.91 -11.15 24.01
N TYR A 455 13.75 -10.17 23.69
CA TYR A 455 15.18 -10.23 23.97
C TYR A 455 15.51 -10.38 25.47
N GLY A 456 14.64 -9.85 26.34
CA GLY A 456 14.71 -9.98 27.80
C GLY A 456 14.01 -11.21 28.38
N ASP A 457 13.73 -12.24 27.59
CA ASP A 457 13.04 -13.48 27.98
C ASP A 457 11.61 -13.25 28.55
N LYS A 458 10.92 -12.17 28.13
CA LYS A 458 9.54 -11.83 28.51
C LYS A 458 8.57 -12.00 27.35
N TYR A 459 8.39 -13.24 26.92
CA TYR A 459 7.49 -13.57 25.82
C TYR A 459 6.80 -14.91 26.04
N GLU A 460 5.75 -15.14 25.27
CA GLU A 460 5.10 -16.43 25.11
C GLU A 460 5.02 -16.83 23.63
N GLU A 461 4.99 -18.13 23.34
CA GLU A 461 4.95 -18.59 21.95
C GLU A 461 3.63 -18.23 21.25
N LYS A 462 2.51 -18.24 21.98
CA LYS A 462 1.16 -18.23 21.40
C LYS A 462 0.85 -16.95 20.65
N ALA A 463 0.21 -17.09 19.49
CA ALA A 463 -0.47 -15.97 18.83
C ALA A 463 -1.70 -15.55 19.64
N ARG A 464 -2.06 -14.27 19.56
CA ARG A 464 -3.28 -13.69 20.14
C ARG A 464 -4.49 -14.25 19.39
N PRO A 465 -5.43 -14.91 20.07
CA PRO A 465 -6.65 -15.40 19.42
C PRO A 465 -7.44 -14.23 18.83
N MET A 466 -7.78 -14.33 17.55
CA MET A 466 -8.47 -13.29 16.81
C MET A 466 -9.61 -13.90 15.98
N GLY A 467 -10.75 -13.20 15.92
CA GLY A 467 -11.84 -13.60 15.03
C GLY A 467 -11.49 -13.37 13.56
N ASN A 468 -12.05 -14.15 12.64
CA ASN A 468 -11.70 -14.09 11.22
C ASN A 468 -11.83 -12.67 10.61
N GLY A 469 -12.82 -11.88 11.03
CA GLY A 469 -12.96 -10.49 10.58
C GLY A 469 -11.78 -9.60 10.98
N GLU A 470 -11.42 -9.62 12.27
CA GLU A 470 -10.26 -8.86 12.77
C GLU A 470 -8.94 -9.38 12.18
N GLN A 471 -8.85 -10.70 11.91
CA GLN A 471 -7.68 -11.29 11.25
C GLN A 471 -7.53 -10.73 9.83
N LEU A 472 -8.63 -10.60 9.08
CA LEU A 472 -8.61 -9.96 7.76
C LEU A 472 -8.21 -8.48 7.84
N ASP A 473 -8.67 -7.74 8.85
CA ASP A 473 -8.26 -6.34 9.07
C ASP A 473 -6.74 -6.22 9.26
N LYS A 474 -6.16 -7.12 10.06
CA LYS A 474 -4.71 -7.17 10.32
C LYS A 474 -3.94 -7.57 9.05
N VAL A 475 -4.24 -8.74 8.50
CA VAL A 475 -3.46 -9.38 7.43
C VAL A 475 -3.33 -8.50 6.20
N VAL A 476 -4.41 -7.83 5.83
CA VAL A 476 -4.42 -6.99 4.63
C VAL A 476 -3.47 -5.80 4.78
N LEU A 477 -3.38 -5.22 5.99
CA LEU A 477 -2.43 -4.14 6.28
C LEU A 477 -0.98 -4.64 6.46
N GLU A 478 -0.77 -5.89 6.85
CA GLU A 478 0.57 -6.51 6.92
C GLU A 478 1.20 -6.75 5.55
N ASN A 479 0.36 -6.85 4.51
CA ASN A 479 0.77 -7.02 3.10
C ASN A 479 1.07 -5.69 2.40
N CYS A 480 0.98 -4.56 3.11
CA CYS A 480 1.18 -3.22 2.57
C CYS A 480 2.42 -2.55 3.18
N LEU A 481 2.93 -1.56 2.47
CA LEU A 481 4.08 -0.78 2.90
C LEU A 481 3.78 0.06 4.16
N GLY A 482 4.52 -0.18 5.23
CA GLY A 482 4.74 0.78 6.32
C GLY A 482 6.07 1.48 6.10
N GLY A 483 6.47 2.38 7.00
CA GLY A 483 7.62 3.28 6.81
C GLY A 483 8.80 2.76 5.93
N ARG A 484 9.46 3.60 5.12
CA ARG A 484 9.34 5.06 5.10
C ARG A 484 8.12 5.61 4.35
N TYR A 485 7.50 6.67 4.84
CA TYR A 485 6.49 7.46 4.14
C TYR A 485 7.11 8.72 3.55
N SER A 486 7.57 8.60 2.30
CA SER A 486 8.18 9.66 1.51
C SER A 486 8.02 9.39 -0.01
N PRO A 487 6.80 9.46 -0.55
CA PRO A 487 5.51 9.59 0.15
C PRO A 487 4.98 8.24 0.66
N GLY A 488 5.50 7.11 0.18
CA GLY A 488 4.98 5.76 0.43
C GLY A 488 4.41 5.15 -0.85
N ILE A 489 3.71 4.01 -0.76
CA ILE A 489 3.17 3.28 -1.91
C ILE A 489 1.67 3.00 -1.73
N ASP A 490 1.31 2.17 -0.74
CA ASP A 490 -0.10 1.82 -0.51
C ASP A 490 -0.88 2.92 0.21
N LEU A 491 -0.26 3.51 1.23
CA LEU A 491 -0.70 4.64 2.02
C LEU A 491 0.52 5.49 2.39
N THR A 492 0.28 6.58 3.12
CA THR A 492 1.32 7.49 3.61
C THR A 492 1.14 7.77 5.11
N PHE A 493 1.92 8.73 5.64
CA PHE A 493 1.96 9.18 7.03
C PHE A 493 0.60 9.50 7.68
N ILE A 494 -0.46 9.66 6.89
CA ILE A 494 -1.82 9.90 7.37
C ILE A 494 -2.34 8.78 8.30
N VAL A 495 -1.82 7.56 8.19
CA VAL A 495 -2.19 6.45 9.07
C VAL A 495 -1.81 6.69 10.54
N ARG A 496 -0.96 7.70 10.78
CA ARG A 496 -0.52 8.13 12.12
C ARG A 496 -1.42 9.22 12.72
N ASP A 497 -2.38 9.73 11.96
CA ASP A 497 -3.34 10.72 12.48
C ASP A 497 -4.59 10.05 13.05
N THR A 498 -4.86 10.30 14.33
CA THR A 498 -6.08 9.83 14.99
C THR A 498 -7.37 10.37 14.37
N ASN A 499 -7.34 11.53 13.69
CA ASN A 499 -8.54 12.09 13.04
C ASN A 499 -8.96 11.34 11.78
N LEU A 500 -8.06 10.51 11.21
CA LEU A 500 -8.39 9.60 10.11
C LEU A 500 -9.41 8.52 10.56
N TYR A 501 -9.48 8.24 11.86
CA TYR A 501 -10.19 7.11 12.42
C TYR A 501 -11.40 7.48 13.27
N MET A 502 -12.38 6.58 13.35
CA MET A 502 -13.39 6.61 14.38
C MET A 502 -12.76 6.27 15.73
N THR A 503 -12.51 7.28 16.55
CA THR A 503 -11.79 7.13 17.84
C THR A 503 -12.64 6.48 18.93
N ASN A 504 -13.97 6.62 18.88
CA ASN A 504 -14.89 5.87 19.74
C ASN A 504 -15.16 4.46 19.16
N TRP A 505 -14.15 3.61 19.24
CA TRP A 505 -14.14 2.30 18.59
C TRP A 505 -14.80 1.18 19.42
N GLN A 506 -14.85 1.32 20.74
CA GLN A 506 -15.51 0.35 21.62
C GLN A 506 -17.01 0.29 21.33
N GLY A 507 -17.60 -0.88 21.53
CA GLY A 507 -19.00 -1.18 21.20
C GLY A 507 -19.12 -1.81 19.81
N LYS A 508 -20.03 -1.26 18.99
CA LYS A 508 -20.39 -1.83 17.70
C LYS A 508 -19.40 -1.52 16.57
N VAL A 509 -18.65 -0.43 16.69
CA VAL A 509 -17.78 0.10 15.61
C VAL A 509 -16.58 -0.83 15.37
N GLY A 510 -15.85 -1.18 16.44
CA GLY A 510 -14.59 -1.90 16.36
C GLY A 510 -13.43 -0.99 15.98
N PRO A 511 -12.18 -1.45 16.16
CA PRO A 511 -11.00 -0.66 15.84
C PRO A 511 -10.78 -0.51 14.32
N PHE A 512 -9.85 0.37 13.96
CA PHE A 512 -9.35 0.59 12.59
C PHE A 512 -10.41 1.01 11.56
N ARG A 513 -11.50 1.64 12.00
CA ARG A 513 -12.53 2.20 11.11
C ARG A 513 -12.19 3.63 10.72
N ILE A 514 -12.26 3.94 9.43
CA ILE A 514 -12.10 5.30 8.91
C ILE A 514 -13.23 6.19 9.42
N ASN A 515 -12.90 7.43 9.80
CA ASN A 515 -13.84 8.48 10.17
C ASN A 515 -14.62 8.98 8.93
N MET A 516 -15.47 8.12 8.38
CA MET A 516 -16.16 8.34 7.11
C MET A 516 -17.18 9.48 7.19
N GLU A 517 -17.15 10.39 6.21
CA GLU A 517 -18.15 11.45 6.04
C GLU A 517 -19.53 10.87 5.68
N ALA A 518 -20.59 11.45 6.25
CA ALA A 518 -21.97 11.02 5.99
C ALA A 518 -22.52 11.70 4.72
N LEU A 519 -22.32 11.06 3.57
CA LEU A 519 -22.66 11.62 2.26
C LEU A 519 -24.16 11.59 1.93
N ASP A 520 -24.79 12.76 1.80
CA ASP A 520 -26.20 12.92 1.41
C ASP A 520 -26.39 12.94 -0.11
N TYR A 521 -26.35 11.75 -0.72
CA TYR A 521 -26.50 11.58 -2.16
C TYR A 521 -27.84 12.10 -2.70
N ALA A 522 -28.92 12.11 -1.91
CA ALA A 522 -30.22 12.58 -2.37
C ALA A 522 -30.21 14.07 -2.75
N ASN A 523 -29.29 14.83 -2.17
CA ASN A 523 -29.09 16.24 -2.45
C ASN A 523 -28.02 16.54 -3.52
N ALA A 524 -27.42 15.51 -4.13
CA ALA A 524 -26.51 15.67 -5.26
C ALA A 524 -27.19 16.43 -6.41
N LYS A 525 -26.46 17.36 -7.03
CA LYS A 525 -26.92 18.17 -8.17
C LYS A 525 -25.92 18.04 -9.31
N SER A 526 -26.37 17.68 -10.50
CA SER A 526 -25.51 17.46 -11.67
C SER A 526 -24.68 18.68 -12.11
N ILE A 527 -25.01 19.89 -11.65
CA ILE A 527 -24.36 21.14 -12.06
C ILE A 527 -23.17 21.55 -11.18
N LYS A 528 -22.94 20.89 -10.04
CA LYS A 528 -21.86 21.22 -9.12
C LYS A 528 -21.16 19.94 -8.64
N PRO A 529 -19.85 19.97 -8.33
CA PRO A 529 -19.17 18.86 -7.67
C PRO A 529 -19.90 18.44 -6.39
N PHE A 530 -19.91 17.14 -6.12
CA PHE A 530 -20.50 16.60 -4.89
C PHE A 530 -19.47 16.52 -3.77
N LEU A 531 -18.29 15.99 -4.07
CA LEU A 531 -17.17 15.91 -3.14
C LEU A 531 -16.48 17.27 -2.97
N GLY A 532 -15.97 17.52 -1.75
CA GLY A 532 -15.17 18.69 -1.42
C GLY A 532 -13.70 18.35 -1.23
N VAL A 533 -13.00 19.17 -0.44
CA VAL A 533 -11.60 18.89 -0.06
C VAL A 533 -11.50 17.66 0.84
N GLY A 534 -12.48 17.45 1.73
CA GLY A 534 -12.51 16.34 2.67
C GLY A 534 -11.46 16.43 3.78
N TYR A 535 -10.96 15.29 4.23
CA TYR A 535 -9.98 15.13 5.30
C TYR A 535 -8.66 15.85 4.97
N ILE A 536 -8.14 16.58 5.96
CA ILE A 536 -6.82 17.21 5.94
C ILE A 536 -6.10 16.76 7.22
N PRO A 537 -4.83 16.32 7.17
CA PRO A 537 -4.11 15.85 8.35
C PRO A 537 -4.14 16.86 9.49
N LEU A 538 -4.33 16.35 10.70
CA LEU A 538 -4.43 17.09 11.96
C LEU A 538 -5.61 18.08 11.99
N ARG A 539 -6.69 17.79 11.23
CA ARG A 539 -7.97 18.51 11.25
C ARG A 539 -9.09 17.52 11.51
N THR A 540 -10.27 18.04 11.90
CA THR A 540 -11.41 17.21 12.33
C THR A 540 -12.42 16.92 11.22
N ALA A 541 -12.16 17.35 9.98
CA ALA A 541 -13.04 17.04 8.86
C ALA A 541 -13.05 15.52 8.64
N ALA A 542 -14.24 14.96 8.43
CA ALA A 542 -14.37 13.54 8.15
C ALA A 542 -13.86 13.22 6.73
N VAL A 543 -13.70 11.93 6.49
CA VAL A 543 -13.00 11.38 5.33
C VAL A 543 -14.01 11.11 4.22
N GLU A 544 -13.78 11.74 3.07
CA GLU A 544 -14.52 11.56 1.83
C GLU A 544 -13.80 10.57 0.87
N PRO A 545 -14.48 10.03 -0.15
CA PRO A 545 -13.82 9.29 -1.23
C PRO A 545 -12.61 10.03 -1.82
N GLY A 546 -11.51 9.32 -2.03
CA GLY A 546 -10.26 9.85 -2.58
C GLY A 546 -9.32 10.48 -1.55
N ASP A 547 -9.70 10.53 -0.27
CA ASP A 547 -8.92 11.22 0.75
C ASP A 547 -7.73 10.40 1.28
N LEU A 548 -7.71 9.07 1.14
CA LEU A 548 -6.56 8.26 1.58
C LEU A 548 -5.42 8.29 0.55
N SER A 549 -5.74 8.34 -0.74
CA SER A 549 -4.78 8.25 -1.85
C SER A 549 -4.29 9.62 -2.38
N LYS A 550 -4.97 10.73 -2.05
CA LYS A 550 -4.64 12.05 -2.62
C LYS A 550 -3.28 12.61 -2.22
N PHE A 551 -2.65 12.07 -1.17
CA PHE A 551 -1.32 12.47 -0.71
C PHE A 551 -0.18 11.72 -1.41
N MET A 552 -0.51 10.70 -2.20
CA MET A 552 0.49 9.92 -2.94
C MET A 552 0.97 10.69 -4.18
N ALA A 553 2.01 10.17 -4.83
CA ALA A 553 2.55 10.70 -6.06
C ALA A 553 1.53 10.77 -7.20
N GLN A 554 1.75 11.73 -8.08
CA GLN A 554 0.92 12.02 -9.23
C GLN A 554 1.80 12.20 -10.48
N PRO A 555 1.71 11.29 -11.47
CA PRO A 555 1.10 9.96 -11.37
C PRO A 555 1.96 9.02 -10.50
N TRP A 556 1.39 7.95 -9.95
CA TRP A 556 2.14 6.97 -9.14
C TRP A 556 3.37 6.37 -9.84
N HIS A 557 3.37 6.33 -11.18
CA HIS A 557 4.46 5.80 -11.99
C HIS A 557 5.81 6.48 -11.71
N THR A 558 5.82 7.80 -11.48
CA THR A 558 7.07 8.55 -11.25
C THR A 558 7.75 8.12 -9.97
N ASP A 559 6.95 7.90 -8.93
CA ASP A 559 7.42 7.46 -7.63
C ASP A 559 7.95 6.04 -7.69
N TYR A 560 7.21 5.10 -8.30
CA TYR A 560 7.67 3.73 -8.49
C TYR A 560 9.01 3.66 -9.26
N ASN A 561 9.17 4.47 -10.33
CA ASN A 561 10.42 4.55 -11.07
C ASN A 561 11.54 5.11 -10.19
N SER A 562 11.28 6.19 -9.45
CA SER A 562 12.25 6.84 -8.57
C SER A 562 12.70 5.92 -7.43
N CYS A 563 11.81 5.08 -6.91
CA CYS A 563 11.98 4.36 -5.66
C CYS A 563 12.81 3.07 -5.78
N ALA A 564 14.07 3.26 -6.16
CA ALA A 564 15.14 2.28 -6.05
C ALA A 564 16.09 2.64 -4.89
N THR A 565 17.27 3.16 -5.23
CA THR A 565 18.35 3.50 -4.30
C THR A 565 18.59 5.00 -4.22
N HIS A 566 18.80 5.53 -3.02
CA HIS A 566 19.09 6.95 -2.80
C HIS A 566 20.10 7.11 -1.66
N VAL A 567 20.69 8.30 -1.59
CA VAL A 567 21.35 8.76 -0.37
C VAL A 567 20.29 9.06 0.71
N PRO A 568 20.64 9.02 2.01
CA PRO A 568 19.71 9.40 3.06
C PRO A 568 19.26 10.86 2.95
N ASP A 569 18.01 11.13 3.33
CA ASP A 569 17.47 12.49 3.43
C ASP A 569 16.71 12.65 4.77
N PRO A 570 17.22 13.46 5.72
CA PRO A 570 18.44 14.28 5.64
C PRO A 570 19.71 13.43 5.53
N ASN A 571 20.72 13.93 4.81
CA ASN A 571 21.98 13.21 4.63
C ASN A 571 22.91 13.40 5.85
N PRO A 572 23.28 12.34 6.59
CA PRO A 572 24.16 12.45 7.74
C PRO A 572 25.61 12.78 7.31
N SER A 573 26.32 13.54 8.14
CA SER A 573 27.75 13.79 7.91
C SER A 573 28.62 12.62 8.38
N MET A 574 29.60 12.25 7.56
CA MET A 574 30.61 11.24 7.85
C MET A 574 31.95 11.84 8.27
N PRO A 575 32.73 11.15 9.13
CA PRO A 575 34.11 11.51 9.40
C PRO A 575 34.91 11.60 8.10
N ASN A 576 35.73 12.63 7.98
CA ASN A 576 36.56 12.80 6.79
C ASN A 576 37.63 11.69 6.73
N PRO A 577 37.72 10.92 5.63
CA PRO A 577 38.71 9.84 5.49
C PRO A 577 40.15 10.35 5.53
N ASP A 578 40.39 11.62 5.18
CA ASP A 578 41.71 12.26 5.22
C ASP A 578 42.13 12.73 6.62
N GLY A 579 41.30 12.48 7.63
CA GLY A 579 41.61 12.70 9.04
C GLY A 579 40.55 13.53 9.77
N LYS A 580 40.43 13.30 11.08
CA LYS A 580 39.42 13.93 11.95
C LYS A 580 39.53 15.46 12.07
N GLU A 581 40.65 16.05 11.65
CA GLU A 581 40.87 17.50 11.63
C GLU A 581 40.27 18.17 10.39
N LYS A 582 39.88 17.39 9.37
CA LYS A 582 39.23 17.89 8.16
C LYS A 582 37.71 17.95 8.35
N PRO A 583 37.01 18.87 7.65
CA PRO A 583 35.55 18.97 7.73
C PRO A 583 34.88 17.63 7.38
N PRO A 584 33.82 17.22 8.12
CA PRO A 584 33.00 16.08 7.75
C PRO A 584 32.50 16.18 6.30
N ILE A 585 32.32 15.03 5.66
CA ILE A 585 31.77 14.93 4.29
C ILE A 585 30.35 14.35 4.36
N GLU A 586 29.54 14.56 3.33
CA GLU A 586 28.21 13.92 3.25
C GLU A 586 28.33 12.42 2.99
N ASP A 587 27.34 11.63 3.44
CA ASP A 587 27.29 10.21 3.11
C ASP A 587 26.85 10.02 1.65
N SER A 588 27.75 9.48 0.83
CA SER A 588 27.43 9.09 -0.54
C SER A 588 26.87 7.68 -0.65
N THR A 589 26.79 6.91 0.44
CA THR A 589 26.32 5.52 0.42
C THR A 589 24.86 5.44 0.00
N LEU A 590 24.56 4.51 -0.90
CA LEU A 590 23.20 4.28 -1.41
C LEU A 590 22.46 3.22 -0.60
N TYR A 591 21.19 3.48 -0.34
CA TYR A 591 20.29 2.63 0.43
C TYR A 591 18.95 2.48 -0.29
N TRP A 592 18.20 1.43 0.04
CA TRP A 592 16.90 1.18 -0.57
C TRP A 592 15.77 1.92 0.13
N SER A 593 14.76 2.28 -0.66
CA SER A 593 13.49 2.81 -0.17
C SER A 593 12.59 1.69 0.34
N TRP A 594 12.04 0.86 -0.57
CA TRP A 594 11.00 -0.13 -0.26
C TRP A 594 11.16 -1.42 -1.07
N PRO A 595 12.26 -2.17 -0.88
CA PRO A 595 12.54 -3.33 -1.73
C PRO A 595 11.45 -4.42 -1.65
N ALA A 596 10.70 -4.50 -0.55
CA ALA A 596 9.60 -5.46 -0.40
C ALA A 596 8.36 -5.13 -1.26
N GLN A 597 8.05 -3.86 -1.49
CA GLN A 597 6.93 -3.43 -2.34
C GLN A 597 7.36 -3.18 -3.79
N ARG A 598 8.55 -2.60 -3.96
CA ARG A 598 9.21 -2.23 -5.22
C ARG A 598 10.55 -2.95 -5.28
N PRO A 599 10.62 -4.17 -5.85
CA PRO A 599 11.89 -4.89 -5.98
C PRO A 599 12.93 -4.08 -6.75
N VAL A 600 14.17 -4.05 -6.26
CA VAL A 600 15.27 -3.36 -6.95
C VAL A 600 16.14 -4.37 -7.67
N SER A 601 16.60 -5.39 -6.94
CA SER A 601 17.38 -6.51 -7.45
C SER A 601 16.56 -7.78 -7.32
N VAL A 602 16.54 -8.63 -8.34
CA VAL A 602 15.75 -9.86 -8.37
C VAL A 602 16.54 -11.02 -8.96
N TYR A 603 16.08 -12.24 -8.72
CA TYR A 603 16.65 -13.46 -9.31
C TYR A 603 15.69 -14.03 -10.35
N PRO A 604 15.92 -13.79 -11.66
CA PRO A 604 14.98 -14.26 -12.67
C PRO A 604 15.03 -15.78 -12.81
N LYS A 605 13.85 -16.41 -12.90
CA LYS A 605 13.70 -17.86 -13.11
C LYS A 605 14.60 -18.39 -14.23
N PHE A 606 14.67 -17.68 -15.36
CA PHE A 606 15.45 -18.11 -16.54
C PHE A 606 16.98 -18.04 -16.37
N LEU A 607 17.48 -17.48 -15.27
CA LEU A 607 18.91 -17.49 -14.88
C LEU A 607 19.15 -18.28 -13.59
N PHE A 608 18.13 -18.97 -13.09
CA PHE A 608 18.19 -19.70 -11.85
C PHE A 608 18.29 -21.21 -12.11
N THR A 609 19.23 -21.85 -11.45
CA THR A 609 19.43 -23.30 -11.49
C THR A 609 19.13 -23.89 -10.13
N TYR A 610 18.37 -24.98 -10.08
CA TYR A 610 17.97 -25.63 -8.84
C TYR A 610 18.18 -27.14 -8.89
N ASN A 611 18.89 -27.67 -7.90
CA ASN A 611 19.18 -29.09 -7.79
C ASN A 611 18.21 -29.75 -6.82
N GLN A 612 17.23 -30.48 -7.38
CA GLN A 612 16.17 -31.16 -6.63
C GLN A 612 16.70 -32.13 -5.57
N ALA A 613 17.80 -32.85 -5.84
CA ALA A 613 18.33 -33.85 -4.91
C ALA A 613 18.97 -33.23 -3.66
N SER A 614 19.51 -32.01 -3.79
CA SER A 614 20.21 -31.31 -2.70
C SER A 614 19.41 -30.16 -2.09
N GLY A 615 18.36 -29.67 -2.77
CA GLY A 615 17.64 -28.46 -2.40
C GLY A 615 18.45 -27.16 -2.59
N GLN A 616 19.59 -27.22 -3.29
CA GLN A 616 20.46 -26.07 -3.51
C GLN A 616 20.15 -25.38 -4.84
N GLY A 617 20.10 -24.06 -4.82
CA GLY A 617 19.84 -23.20 -5.96
C GLY A 617 20.92 -22.13 -6.12
N LYS A 618 21.15 -21.72 -7.36
CA LYS A 618 22.10 -20.65 -7.71
C LYS A 618 21.57 -19.88 -8.90
N GLY A 619 21.62 -18.55 -8.81
CA GLY A 619 21.24 -17.64 -9.89
C GLY A 619 22.11 -16.40 -9.94
N VAL A 620 21.82 -15.54 -10.92
CA VAL A 620 22.41 -14.21 -11.09
C VAL A 620 21.33 -13.18 -10.80
N SER A 621 21.67 -12.14 -10.04
CA SER A 621 20.76 -11.03 -9.76
C SER A 621 20.77 -10.00 -10.89
N LEU A 622 19.58 -9.55 -11.30
CA LEU A 622 19.36 -8.48 -12.27
C LEU A 622 18.51 -7.37 -11.63
N PHE A 623 18.52 -6.16 -12.20
CA PHE A 623 17.57 -5.13 -11.79
C PHE A 623 16.14 -5.49 -12.19
N SER A 624 15.15 -5.27 -11.31
CA SER A 624 13.74 -5.54 -11.64
C SER A 624 13.22 -4.66 -12.79
N VAL A 625 13.62 -3.39 -12.81
CA VAL A 625 13.36 -2.46 -13.91
C VAL A 625 14.62 -2.35 -14.76
N ARG A 626 14.57 -2.84 -16.01
CA ARG A 626 15.76 -3.07 -16.85
C ARG A 626 15.49 -2.96 -18.36
N GLY A 627 14.59 -2.09 -18.77
CA GLY A 627 14.23 -1.90 -20.18
C GLY A 627 15.26 -1.07 -20.97
N ASP A 628 15.31 -1.30 -22.27
CA ASP A 628 16.10 -0.51 -23.23
C ASP A 628 15.20 0.48 -24.03
N GLU A 629 13.90 0.49 -23.74
CA GLU A 629 12.91 1.34 -24.38
C GLU A 629 13.12 2.83 -24.07
N GLY A 630 12.90 3.70 -25.07
CA GLY A 630 13.09 5.14 -24.91
C GLY A 630 14.55 5.49 -24.61
N ASN A 631 14.78 6.12 -23.46
CA ASN A 631 16.11 6.45 -22.95
C ASN A 631 16.70 5.30 -22.11
N GLY A 632 15.95 4.21 -21.93
CA GLY A 632 16.34 2.99 -21.25
C GLY A 632 16.65 3.18 -19.77
N THR A 633 17.21 2.13 -19.17
CA THR A 633 17.64 2.11 -17.76
C THR A 633 19.17 2.18 -17.59
N LYS A 634 19.93 2.17 -18.69
CA LYS A 634 21.39 2.08 -18.66
C LYS A 634 22.04 3.39 -18.24
N THR A 635 22.95 3.32 -17.28
CA THR A 635 23.68 4.48 -16.76
C THR A 635 24.96 4.04 -16.04
N PHE A 636 25.96 4.93 -16.01
CA PHE A 636 27.19 4.74 -15.22
C PHE A 636 27.02 5.19 -13.76
N TYR A 637 25.95 5.90 -13.44
CA TYR A 637 25.69 6.44 -12.11
C TYR A 637 24.89 5.44 -11.28
N ALA A 638 25.51 4.86 -10.25
CA ALA A 638 24.90 3.82 -9.41
C ALA A 638 23.53 4.27 -8.82
N GLN A 639 23.41 5.54 -8.46
CA GLN A 639 22.18 6.12 -7.91
C GLN A 639 21.02 6.23 -8.93
N GLN A 640 21.28 6.01 -10.22
CA GLN A 640 20.28 6.05 -11.29
C GLN A 640 20.06 4.67 -11.93
N GLN A 641 20.64 3.60 -11.38
CA GLN A 641 20.43 2.24 -11.88
C GLN A 641 19.09 1.66 -11.38
N GLY A 642 18.61 0.63 -12.08
CA GLY A 642 17.36 -0.06 -11.75
C GLY A 642 16.12 0.81 -11.88
N ARG A 643 16.15 1.84 -12.73
CA ARG A 643 15.05 2.74 -13.09
C ARG A 643 15.24 3.29 -14.50
N TYR A 644 14.17 3.75 -15.14
CA TYR A 644 14.28 4.47 -16.40
C TYR A 644 14.89 5.85 -16.17
N GLN A 645 15.71 6.30 -17.12
CA GLN A 645 16.33 7.62 -17.06
C GLN A 645 15.34 8.76 -17.30
N CYS A 646 14.18 8.44 -17.89
CA CYS A 646 13.05 9.35 -18.03
C CYS A 646 11.78 8.72 -17.47
N TYR A 647 11.03 9.46 -16.66
CA TYR A 647 9.79 8.97 -16.07
C TYR A 647 8.73 8.58 -17.10
N PHE A 648 8.67 9.29 -18.24
CA PHE A 648 7.70 8.99 -19.28
C PHE A 648 7.94 7.60 -19.91
N ASP A 649 9.20 7.21 -20.10
CA ASP A 649 9.53 5.86 -20.57
C ASP A 649 9.03 4.79 -19.60
N PHE A 650 9.02 5.07 -18.29
CA PHE A 650 8.44 4.15 -17.30
C PHE A 650 6.91 4.09 -17.40
N ILE A 651 6.21 5.20 -17.63
CA ILE A 651 4.75 5.18 -17.89
C ILE A 651 4.43 4.22 -19.04
N GLU A 652 5.23 4.22 -20.10
CA GLU A 652 4.98 3.34 -21.25
C GLU A 652 5.31 1.87 -20.98
N ASN A 653 6.07 1.55 -19.93
CA ASN A 653 6.68 0.23 -19.76
C ASN A 653 6.50 -0.43 -18.37
N TRP A 654 5.80 0.20 -17.42
CA TRP A 654 5.56 -0.35 -16.07
C TRP A 654 5.01 -1.79 -16.10
N HIS A 655 4.10 -2.07 -17.04
CA HIS A 655 3.43 -3.36 -17.16
C HIS A 655 4.38 -4.51 -17.55
N LYS A 656 5.64 -4.23 -17.93
CA LYS A 656 6.63 -5.25 -18.30
C LYS A 656 7.41 -5.83 -17.11
N ILE A 657 7.34 -5.21 -15.94
CA ILE A 657 8.02 -5.69 -14.72
C ILE A 657 7.55 -7.11 -14.36
N GLY A 658 8.47 -7.97 -13.91
CA GLY A 658 8.15 -9.32 -13.42
C GLY A 658 7.74 -9.35 -11.94
N PHE A 659 7.23 -10.49 -11.49
CA PHE A 659 6.75 -10.70 -10.12
C PHE A 659 7.68 -11.64 -9.36
N VAL A 660 8.03 -11.29 -8.12
CA VAL A 660 8.84 -12.12 -7.23
C VAL A 660 7.93 -12.97 -6.34
N ILE A 661 7.96 -14.29 -6.56
CA ILE A 661 7.22 -15.27 -5.77
C ILE A 661 8.10 -16.44 -5.35
N GLN A 662 7.65 -17.19 -4.35
CA GLN A 662 8.34 -18.34 -3.80
C GLN A 662 8.42 -19.48 -4.82
N GLY A 663 9.56 -20.17 -4.83
CA GLY A 663 9.87 -21.27 -5.73
C GLY A 663 8.87 -22.42 -5.74
N LEU A 664 8.06 -22.60 -4.67
CA LEU A 664 6.99 -23.59 -4.62
C LEU A 664 5.88 -23.34 -5.65
N GLN A 665 5.66 -22.08 -6.03
CA GLN A 665 4.63 -21.64 -6.97
C GLN A 665 5.19 -21.40 -8.39
N ILE A 666 6.43 -21.82 -8.62
CA ILE A 666 7.13 -21.66 -9.88
C ILE A 666 7.46 -23.05 -10.41
N ARG A 667 7.01 -23.36 -11.62
CA ARG A 667 7.31 -24.62 -12.29
C ARG A 667 8.68 -24.54 -12.94
N ASP A 668 9.57 -25.47 -12.63
CA ASP A 668 10.79 -25.69 -13.38
C ASP A 668 10.45 -26.43 -14.69
N ASP A 669 10.65 -25.74 -15.82
CA ASP A 669 10.30 -26.25 -17.14
C ASP A 669 11.18 -27.43 -17.58
N GLU A 670 12.40 -27.55 -17.04
CA GLU A 670 13.33 -28.62 -17.38
C GLU A 670 13.01 -29.91 -16.61
N SER A 671 12.76 -29.80 -15.31
CA SER A 671 12.50 -30.96 -14.44
C SER A 671 11.01 -31.34 -14.33
N GLY A 672 10.11 -30.39 -14.63
CA GLY A 672 8.67 -30.53 -14.38
C GLY A 672 8.27 -30.41 -12.91
N THR A 673 9.18 -30.04 -12.01
CA THR A 673 8.95 -29.85 -10.56
C THR A 673 8.94 -28.36 -10.20
N ASN A 674 9.16 -27.97 -8.94
CA ASN A 674 9.22 -26.56 -8.52
C ASN A 674 10.61 -26.18 -7.97
N PHE A 675 10.85 -24.90 -7.71
CA PHE A 675 12.15 -24.38 -7.22
C PHE A 675 12.33 -24.49 -5.70
N GLY A 676 11.46 -25.22 -4.99
CA GLY A 676 11.55 -25.47 -3.56
C GLY A 676 11.17 -24.27 -2.66
N PRO A 677 11.19 -24.46 -1.33
CA PRO A 677 10.62 -23.51 -0.37
C PRO A 677 11.54 -22.35 0.03
N ASN A 678 12.81 -22.37 -0.37
CA ASN A 678 13.81 -21.44 0.15
C ASN A 678 14.17 -20.29 -0.79
N TYR A 679 13.63 -20.27 -2.01
CA TYR A 679 13.99 -19.28 -3.03
C TYR A 679 12.77 -18.46 -3.42
N PHE A 680 12.99 -17.18 -3.72
CA PHE A 680 11.99 -16.29 -4.27
C PHE A 680 12.55 -15.71 -5.56
N LEU A 681 11.87 -15.98 -6.67
CA LEU A 681 12.39 -15.74 -8.01
C LEU A 681 11.41 -14.85 -8.78
N GLU A 682 11.96 -14.06 -9.69
CA GLU A 682 11.17 -13.27 -10.61
C GLU A 682 10.65 -14.14 -11.76
N VAL A 683 9.35 -14.05 -12.00
CA VAL A 683 8.61 -14.69 -13.10
C VAL A 683 7.88 -13.62 -13.93
N GLU A 684 7.43 -13.99 -15.12
CA GLU A 684 6.57 -13.15 -15.96
C GLU A 684 7.10 -11.74 -16.27
N SER A 685 8.42 -11.52 -16.26
CA SER A 685 9.03 -10.30 -16.80
C SER A 685 8.91 -10.29 -18.32
N GLN A 686 8.48 -9.17 -18.89
CA GLN A 686 8.40 -8.96 -20.35
C GLN A 686 9.51 -8.05 -20.90
N PHE A 687 10.47 -7.63 -20.08
CA PHE A 687 11.68 -6.99 -20.60
C PHE A 687 12.48 -7.97 -21.46
N THR A 688 12.82 -7.55 -22.67
CA THR A 688 13.62 -8.35 -23.62
C THR A 688 15.12 -8.23 -23.36
N SER A 689 15.53 -7.09 -22.79
CA SER A 689 16.89 -6.90 -22.32
C SER A 689 17.15 -7.74 -21.08
N ARG A 690 18.34 -8.34 -21.01
CA ARG A 690 18.82 -8.95 -19.78
C ARG A 690 19.23 -7.89 -18.75
N GLY A 691 19.43 -6.64 -19.18
CA GLY A 691 19.99 -5.59 -18.33
C GLY A 691 21.41 -5.89 -17.85
N ASP A 692 21.91 -5.04 -16.97
CA ASP A 692 23.20 -5.22 -16.31
C ASP A 692 23.03 -6.05 -15.02
N GLY A 693 24.11 -6.76 -14.64
CA GLY A 693 24.18 -7.41 -13.34
C GLY A 693 24.20 -6.37 -12.21
N VAL A 694 23.63 -6.72 -11.06
CA VAL A 694 23.55 -5.80 -9.91
C VAL A 694 24.80 -5.91 -9.05
N GLU A 695 25.48 -4.81 -8.82
CA GLU A 695 26.55 -4.73 -7.82
C GLU A 695 25.95 -4.79 -6.41
N VAL A 696 26.62 -5.53 -5.51
CA VAL A 696 26.17 -5.67 -4.12
C VAL A 696 26.55 -4.45 -3.29
N TRP A 697 25.72 -4.12 -2.31
CA TRP A 697 25.97 -3.03 -1.37
C TRP A 697 27.28 -3.22 -0.56
N PRO A 698 28.01 -2.14 -0.21
CA PRO A 698 27.68 -0.73 -0.43
C PRO A 698 28.03 -0.20 -1.81
N GLN A 699 27.11 0.59 -2.38
CA GLN A 699 27.33 1.43 -3.56
C GLN A 699 27.38 2.90 -3.14
N ALA A 700 28.00 3.76 -3.96
CA ALA A 700 28.11 5.19 -3.70
C ALA A 700 27.50 6.02 -4.83
N SER A 701 26.83 7.12 -4.46
CA SER A 701 26.38 8.15 -5.39
C SER A 701 27.58 8.91 -5.94
N GLU A 702 27.58 9.16 -7.25
CA GLU A 702 28.61 9.95 -7.93
C GLU A 702 28.05 11.29 -8.44
N PRO A 703 28.77 12.41 -8.27
CA PRO A 703 28.33 13.70 -8.79
C PRO A 703 28.39 13.74 -10.33
N GLY A 704 27.62 14.65 -10.93
CA GLY A 704 27.70 14.92 -12.38
C GLY A 704 26.66 14.19 -13.23
N TYR A 705 25.71 13.47 -12.63
CA TYR A 705 24.55 12.99 -13.36
C TYR A 705 23.73 14.18 -13.89
N GLU A 706 23.46 14.16 -15.19
CA GLU A 706 22.51 15.05 -15.84
C GLU A 706 21.39 14.19 -16.42
N ALA A 707 20.15 14.49 -16.03
CA ALA A 707 18.99 13.82 -16.61
C ALA A 707 18.92 14.08 -18.12
N PRO A 708 18.46 13.12 -18.94
CA PRO A 708 18.29 13.35 -20.37
C PRO A 708 17.40 14.58 -20.63
N SER A 709 17.81 15.44 -21.56
CA SER A 709 17.08 16.69 -21.89
C SER A 709 15.74 16.45 -22.59
N ASN A 710 15.40 15.19 -22.89
CA ASN A 710 14.33 14.82 -23.80
C ASN A 710 13.35 13.80 -23.19
N CYS A 711 13.03 13.95 -21.90
CA CYS A 711 12.20 13.04 -21.11
C CYS A 711 10.67 13.21 -21.24
N GLY A 712 10.20 14.07 -22.15
CA GLY A 712 8.77 14.27 -22.41
C GLY A 712 8.22 13.33 -23.50
N PRO A 713 6.89 13.27 -23.67
CA PRO A 713 6.27 12.61 -24.82
C PRO A 713 6.82 13.23 -26.12
N LYS A 714 7.32 12.39 -27.04
CA LYS A 714 7.88 12.81 -28.34
C LYS A 714 6.99 12.42 -29.50
#